data_AF-A0A8S2XHI1-F1
#
_entry.id   AF-A0A8S2XHI1-F1
#
_cell.length_a   1.000
_cell.length_b   1.000
_cell.length_c   1.000
_cell.angle_alpha   90.00
_cell.angle_beta   90.00
_cell.angle_gamma   90.00
#
_symmetry.space_group_name_H-M   'P 1'
#
loop_
_entity.id
_entity.type
_entity.pdbx_description
1 polymer ?
#
loop_
_entity_poly.entity_id
_entity_poly.type
_entity_poly.pdbx_seq_one_letter_code
_entity_poly.pdbx_strand_id
1 'polypeptide(L)'
;QVARIDNRIIDSLAAAYFDLYEHIRVQTQYNNYFGLRDFYSLIKGVVRELIQCKENDNIYEKTRQQITVNFDGSFDGSHFMWEHFCQHLNAMYLYEQYKVSPAFNQILDQCMSSRTGRYLMLIGENENVIDYAEHYIINKFLPPPVRTLIGSSFSGDLIEGAAYTEQYNYRVLMDIILYAETPVTLIMRRMGHLYDNLYDLFNQSFAVSGNKQFCRIPLGPLYHPRCLVHENFYCVVFVRQQDLIKCDPPFLNRFEKHVINMESLVHRRHWTLASNLISWITKLLPTDINKHFPLPQHLFVDYSDDFICNLVIDACTHSEITIEDSLEYNEDDTNVVMSYCKKRLLQTSSFDLPLIMSLKQSDESQSLIDQYYEFHENVSFANLIEQALALEVIDNQVIYTYTQLYHTIDSIKIGDSIEEIKLSNFKTELELTNKIKGHYRSKTIRILFIRVDYHEEHEHILLLKHILLNEHISQSDCGVWLIFHLQRNLLNQIDNDVIFNGWPSIMINNLNDNKLIPKDILSNSSYLEFVTNPTCRVLGSSLNDLIGRCLTKIRYTVANQQHKHEINERRNRIIDSFTRPIANDESEKKLRTIVEGWLSKLMQTIPFSNYGSYAADWRYHLLTTPTIIGSCRSFDDALHATIMLFYDKYLVLLFGHLEHHSFIDTYYFLSNENNKTIHDDLYHIWYDSLISTLETVDRTMMNRDVIEIPLFFNLRFPCATTEYGIIRQIRDTTMKRRQDDERIQSDELADQAMTQLTDKSIYKENIKPIFNNSDLFTHYYHDQVALAQDEAKVYQLPTSFVQRLLTFNPTRSITNQLQHLLIDHVELFEILRIFEISMQLVSEETLLNAFNEQSIQNYTSDQSIIGHNIFYTLVLIEESNSFALIPPNATMANEDEFTFECNADPWIETNLMNLIELLVSSKIISRIDNIEQLINCYNRVIQSILSLNTYTVDNLEKLRSFASLVRCITALFPAE
;
A
#
# COMPACT_ATOMS: atom_id res chain seq x y z
N GLN A 1 -11.09 73.22 26.31
CA GLN A 1 -11.13 73.01 27.77
C GLN A 1 -10.28 71.78 28.06
N VAL A 2 -9.26 71.87 28.92
CA VAL A 2 -8.45 70.70 29.29
C VAL A 2 -9.27 69.91 30.30
N ALA A 3 -9.96 68.85 29.85
CA ALA A 3 -10.55 67.86 30.75
C ALA A 3 -9.40 67.27 31.59
N ARG A 4 -9.34 67.63 32.87
CA ARG A 4 -8.34 67.07 33.79
C ARG A 4 -8.87 65.73 34.27
N ILE A 5 -8.15 64.66 33.96
CA ILE A 5 -8.34 63.37 34.62
C ILE A 5 -8.07 63.58 36.12
N ASP A 6 -8.89 62.97 36.98
CA ASP A 6 -8.63 62.96 38.42
C ASP A 6 -7.28 62.28 38.69
N ASN A 7 -6.39 62.94 39.42
CA ASN A 7 -5.07 62.39 39.77
C ASN A 7 -5.20 61.03 40.47
N ARG A 8 -6.30 60.81 41.21
CA ARG A 8 -6.58 59.51 41.87
C ARG A 8 -6.70 58.36 40.88
N ILE A 9 -7.29 58.59 39.70
CA ILE A 9 -7.43 57.57 38.66
C ILE A 9 -6.06 57.24 38.06
N ILE A 10 -5.25 58.26 37.77
CA ILE A 10 -3.90 58.07 37.22
C ILE A 10 -3.00 57.33 38.22
N ASP A 11 -3.01 57.75 39.50
CA ASP A 11 -2.21 57.13 40.55
C ASP A 11 -2.60 55.67 40.76
N SER A 12 -3.90 55.36 40.74
CA SER A 12 -4.41 53.99 40.87
C SER A 12 -4.09 53.12 39.65
N LEU A 13 -4.17 53.67 38.44
CA LEU A 13 -3.77 52.95 37.21
C LEU A 13 -2.26 52.68 37.18
N ALA A 14 -1.45 53.62 37.66
CA ALA A 14 0.00 53.46 37.73
C ALA A 14 0.39 52.39 38.77
N ALA A 15 -0.27 52.37 39.93
CA ALA A 15 -0.09 51.32 40.94
C ALA A 15 -0.51 49.94 40.41
N ALA A 16 -1.68 49.84 39.76
CA ALA A 16 -2.14 48.60 39.15
C ALA A 16 -1.18 48.08 38.05
N TYR A 17 -0.64 48.99 37.23
CA TYR A 17 0.36 48.63 36.22
C TYR A 17 1.68 48.13 36.83
N PHE A 18 2.11 48.73 37.94
CA PHE A 18 3.29 48.27 38.66
C PHE A 18 3.10 46.86 39.23
N ASP A 19 1.93 46.59 39.84
CA ASP A 19 1.57 45.27 40.35
C ASP A 19 1.55 44.22 39.23
N LEU A 20 0.97 44.56 38.06
CA LEU A 20 0.96 43.71 36.88
C LEU A 20 2.40 43.41 36.41
N TYR A 21 3.25 44.44 36.35
CA TYR A 21 4.64 44.28 35.93
C TYR A 21 5.40 43.34 36.88
N GLU A 22 5.24 43.48 38.19
CA GLU A 22 5.86 42.57 39.15
C GLU A 22 5.34 41.13 39.02
N HIS A 23 4.03 40.97 38.81
CA HIS A 23 3.41 39.66 38.61
C HIS A 23 3.95 38.94 37.36
N ILE A 24 4.04 39.66 36.24
CA ILE A 24 4.54 39.12 34.97
C ILE A 24 6.04 38.83 35.04
N ARG A 25 6.83 39.64 35.75
CA ARG A 25 8.29 39.43 35.89
C ARG A 25 8.63 38.06 36.51
N VAL A 26 7.75 37.53 37.37
CA VAL A 26 7.93 36.21 37.99
C VAL A 26 7.64 35.07 37.00
N GLN A 27 6.86 35.34 35.95
CA GLN A 27 6.52 34.36 34.91
C GLN A 27 7.50 34.44 33.73
N THR A 28 8.32 33.41 33.55
CA THR A 28 9.36 33.40 32.50
C THR A 28 8.81 33.49 31.08
N GLN A 29 7.59 33.01 30.84
CA GLN A 29 6.97 32.93 29.51
C GLN A 29 6.45 34.29 28.99
N TYR A 30 6.02 35.19 29.87
CA TYR A 30 5.39 36.47 29.50
C TYR A 30 6.26 37.68 29.85
N ASN A 31 7.53 37.44 30.15
CA ASN A 31 8.44 38.49 30.60
C ASN A 31 8.53 39.63 29.57
N ASN A 32 8.18 40.85 30.00
CA ASN A 32 8.10 42.07 29.18
C ASN A 32 7.03 42.07 28.06
N TYR A 33 6.00 41.22 28.17
CA TYR A 33 4.89 41.19 27.20
C TYR A 33 4.09 42.49 27.12
N PHE A 34 3.91 43.18 28.26
CA PHE A 34 3.39 44.55 28.33
C PHE A 34 4.50 45.52 28.76
N GLY A 35 4.52 46.68 28.13
CA GLY A 35 5.50 47.73 28.37
C GLY A 35 4.86 49.09 28.61
N LEU A 36 5.71 50.10 28.82
CA LEU A 36 5.25 51.47 29.10
C LEU A 36 4.41 52.07 27.99
N ARG A 37 4.55 51.58 26.75
CA ARG A 37 3.74 52.04 25.62
C ARG A 37 2.29 51.61 25.74
N ASP A 38 2.00 50.43 26.28
CA ASP A 38 0.63 50.00 26.58
C ASP A 38 0.00 50.93 27.60
N PHE A 39 0.75 51.28 28.67
CA PHE A 39 0.29 52.23 29.68
C PHE A 39 0.08 53.65 29.13
N TYR A 40 1.00 54.16 28.30
CA TYR A 40 0.83 55.48 27.69
C TYR A 40 -0.36 55.52 26.72
N SER A 41 -0.61 54.44 25.98
CA SER A 41 -1.76 54.31 25.09
C SER A 41 -3.07 54.24 25.88
N LEU A 42 -3.09 53.53 27.02
CA LEU A 42 -4.22 53.54 27.96
C LEU A 42 -4.57 54.96 28.39
N ILE A 43 -3.60 55.72 28.90
CA ILE A 43 -3.84 57.09 29.37
C ILE A 43 -4.32 57.98 28.22
N LYS A 44 -3.69 57.91 27.05
CA LYS A 44 -4.13 58.67 25.86
C LYS A 44 -5.56 58.31 25.44
N GLY A 45 -5.91 57.03 25.49
CA GLY A 45 -7.24 56.52 25.19
C GLY A 45 -8.30 57.07 26.14
N VAL A 46 -8.05 57.00 27.45
CA VAL A 46 -8.94 57.54 28.49
C VAL A 46 -9.10 59.05 28.34
N VAL A 47 -8.01 59.81 28.13
CA VAL A 47 -8.08 61.27 27.89
C VAL A 47 -8.93 61.58 26.66
N ARG A 48 -8.75 60.83 25.57
CA ARG A 48 -9.48 61.04 24.31
C ARG A 48 -10.97 60.79 24.49
N GLU A 49 -11.34 59.68 25.13
CA GLU A 49 -12.74 59.39 25.41
C GLU A 49 -13.36 60.46 26.30
N LEU A 50 -12.64 60.96 27.32
CA LEU A 50 -13.11 62.05 28.16
C LEU A 50 -13.31 63.39 27.43
N ILE A 51 -12.55 63.65 26.38
CA ILE A 51 -12.74 64.83 25.52
C ILE A 51 -13.98 64.66 24.63
N GLN A 52 -14.31 63.43 24.25
CA GLN A 52 -15.42 63.10 23.36
C GLN A 52 -16.75 62.80 24.09
N CYS A 53 -16.70 62.48 25.39
CA CYS A 53 -17.85 62.13 26.21
C CYS A 53 -18.88 63.27 26.35
N LYS A 54 -20.17 62.91 26.38
CA LYS A 54 -21.27 63.81 26.78
C LYS A 54 -21.47 63.72 28.30
N GLU A 55 -22.16 64.69 28.91
CA GLU A 55 -22.29 64.86 30.39
C GLU A 55 -22.82 63.64 31.18
N ASN A 56 -23.28 62.55 30.52
CA ASN A 56 -23.83 61.35 31.14
C ASN A 56 -22.99 60.06 30.96
N ASP A 57 -21.81 60.10 30.32
CA ASP A 57 -21.00 58.89 30.11
C ASP A 57 -20.18 58.52 31.37
N ASN A 58 -20.21 57.25 31.78
CA ASN A 58 -19.46 56.80 32.94
C ASN A 58 -17.96 56.62 32.62
N ILE A 59 -17.13 57.46 33.24
CA ILE A 59 -15.65 57.41 33.14
C ILE A 59 -15.08 56.03 33.45
N TYR A 60 -15.67 55.28 34.40
CA TYR A 60 -15.17 53.97 34.81
C TYR A 60 -15.44 52.89 33.77
N GLU A 61 -16.55 52.97 33.05
CA GLU A 61 -16.87 52.07 31.93
C GLU A 61 -15.89 52.29 30.77
N LYS A 62 -15.63 53.55 30.43
CA LYS A 62 -14.62 53.96 29.44
C LYS A 62 -13.21 53.55 29.83
N THR A 63 -12.86 53.71 31.10
CA THR A 63 -11.58 53.22 31.64
C THR A 63 -11.47 51.70 31.53
N ARG A 64 -12.53 50.94 31.83
CA ARG A 64 -12.58 49.48 31.65
C ARG A 64 -12.40 49.07 30.18
N GLN A 65 -13.06 49.77 29.26
CA GLN A 65 -12.91 49.54 27.82
C GLN A 65 -11.45 49.77 27.38
N GLN A 66 -10.84 50.89 27.77
CA GLN A 66 -9.47 51.22 27.41
C GLN A 66 -8.42 50.30 28.06
N ILE A 67 -8.68 49.78 29.27
CA ILE A 67 -7.85 48.72 29.87
C ILE A 67 -7.89 47.47 29.02
N THR A 68 -9.07 47.02 28.60
CA THR A 68 -9.21 45.84 27.73
C THR A 68 -8.54 46.06 26.37
N VAL A 69 -8.64 47.23 25.76
CA VAL A 69 -7.96 47.52 24.48
C VAL A 69 -6.43 47.40 24.59
N ASN A 70 -5.85 47.84 25.71
CA ASN A 70 -4.39 47.96 25.83
C ASN A 70 -3.70 46.78 26.53
N PHE A 71 -4.43 46.02 27.37
CA PHE A 71 -3.89 44.96 28.22
C PHE A 71 -4.50 43.58 27.93
N ASP A 72 -4.90 43.35 26.68
CA ASP A 72 -5.39 42.06 26.18
C ASP A 72 -4.28 41.27 25.45
N GLY A 73 -4.55 40.03 25.08
CA GLY A 73 -3.66 39.14 24.35
C GLY A 73 -3.54 37.75 24.96
N SER A 74 -2.40 37.08 24.74
CA SER A 74 -2.16 35.72 25.24
C SER A 74 -2.15 35.59 26.77
N PHE A 75 -1.97 36.71 27.47
CA PHE A 75 -2.13 36.85 28.91
C PHE A 75 -3.24 37.87 29.17
N ASP A 76 -4.28 37.50 29.91
CA ASP A 76 -5.38 38.39 30.30
C ASP A 76 -4.91 39.37 31.39
N GLY A 77 -4.19 40.41 30.97
CA GLY A 77 -3.80 41.52 31.81
C GLY A 77 -4.96 42.46 32.11
N SER A 78 -6.04 42.41 31.33
CA SER A 78 -7.18 43.31 31.46
C SER A 78 -7.93 43.07 32.77
N HIS A 79 -8.27 41.82 33.07
CA HIS A 79 -8.95 41.49 34.32
C HIS A 79 -8.09 41.85 35.54
N PHE A 80 -6.80 41.50 35.50
CA PHE A 80 -5.84 41.80 36.57
C PHE A 80 -5.72 43.31 36.82
N MET A 81 -5.51 44.09 35.75
CA MET A 81 -5.42 45.55 35.82
C MET A 81 -6.68 46.17 36.41
N TRP A 82 -7.86 45.69 36.02
CA TRP A 82 -9.12 46.22 36.53
C TRP A 82 -9.36 45.91 38.00
N GLU A 83 -9.07 44.68 38.43
CA GLU A 83 -9.17 44.28 39.82
C GLU A 83 -8.27 45.12 40.72
N HIS A 84 -6.98 45.22 40.38
CA HIS A 84 -6.01 46.01 41.16
C HIS A 84 -6.33 47.52 41.11
N PHE A 85 -6.81 48.03 39.98
CA PHE A 85 -7.27 49.41 39.88
C PHE A 85 -8.43 49.71 40.84
N CYS A 86 -9.44 48.83 40.90
CA CYS A 86 -10.55 48.97 41.84
C CYS A 86 -10.12 48.85 43.31
N GLN A 87 -9.12 48.01 43.61
CA GLN A 87 -8.53 47.89 44.94
C GLN A 87 -7.82 49.19 45.36
N HIS A 88 -6.95 49.73 44.51
CA HIS A 88 -6.21 50.98 44.79
C HIS A 88 -7.13 52.21 44.87
N LEU A 89 -8.24 52.22 44.12
CA LEU A 89 -9.31 53.23 44.24
C LEU A 89 -10.19 53.07 45.48
N ASN A 90 -10.07 51.99 46.25
CA ASN A 90 -10.97 51.60 47.33
C ASN A 90 -12.46 51.50 46.90
N ALA A 91 -12.71 51.01 45.67
CA ALA A 91 -14.03 51.02 45.03
C ALA A 91 -14.39 49.65 44.43
N MET A 92 -14.34 48.58 45.23
CA MET A 92 -14.62 47.20 44.78
C MET A 92 -16.04 46.99 44.22
N TYR A 93 -17.01 47.85 44.53
CA TYR A 93 -18.34 47.79 43.91
C TYR A 93 -18.28 48.00 42.39
N LEU A 94 -17.29 48.74 41.88
CA LEU A 94 -17.08 48.95 40.44
C LEU A 94 -16.60 47.69 39.73
N TYR A 95 -15.88 46.82 40.45
CA TYR A 95 -15.42 45.55 39.91
C TYR A 95 -16.61 44.62 39.61
N GLU A 96 -17.60 44.56 40.50
CA GLU A 96 -18.83 43.79 40.26
C GLU A 96 -19.72 44.43 39.18
N GLN A 97 -19.82 45.76 39.18
CA GLN A 97 -20.65 46.51 38.22
C GLN A 97 -20.14 46.38 36.77
N TYR A 98 -18.82 46.37 36.56
CA TYR A 98 -18.17 46.31 35.25
C TYR A 98 -17.28 45.08 35.09
N LYS A 99 -17.75 43.94 35.62
CA LYS A 99 -17.03 42.67 35.59
C LYS A 99 -16.83 42.15 34.16
N VAL A 100 -17.88 42.24 33.34
CA VAL A 100 -17.88 41.73 31.96
C VAL A 100 -17.08 42.70 31.08
N SER A 101 -16.02 42.21 30.46
CA SER A 101 -15.28 42.95 29.44
C SER A 101 -16.12 43.13 28.18
N PRO A 102 -15.92 44.22 27.40
CA PRO A 102 -16.54 44.33 26.08
C PRO A 102 -16.15 43.12 25.22
N ALA A 103 -17.08 42.67 24.37
CA ALA A 103 -16.82 41.56 23.47
C ALA A 103 -15.77 41.95 22.41
N PHE A 104 -15.00 40.98 21.94
CA PHE A 104 -13.90 41.23 21.01
C PHE A 104 -14.36 41.92 19.71
N ASN A 105 -15.52 41.56 19.17
CA ASN A 105 -16.12 42.23 18.02
C ASN A 105 -16.31 43.74 18.23
N GLN A 106 -16.77 44.16 19.40
CA GLN A 106 -16.95 45.58 19.75
C GLN A 106 -15.60 46.30 19.86
N ILE A 107 -14.59 45.63 20.41
CA ILE A 107 -13.22 46.17 20.51
C ILE A 107 -12.63 46.36 19.12
N LEU A 108 -12.73 45.33 18.26
CA LEU A 108 -12.25 45.38 16.90
C LEU A 108 -12.94 46.50 16.10
N ASP A 109 -14.26 46.62 16.24
CA ASP A 109 -15.04 47.68 15.60
C ASP A 109 -14.57 49.08 16.02
N GLN A 110 -14.33 49.25 17.32
CA GLN A 110 -13.85 50.51 17.86
C GLN A 110 -12.44 50.84 17.37
N CYS A 111 -11.53 49.87 17.34
CA CYS A 111 -10.16 50.05 16.87
C CYS A 111 -10.14 50.43 15.38
N MET A 112 -10.89 49.70 14.55
CA MET A 112 -10.95 49.89 13.11
C MET A 112 -11.66 51.18 12.68
N SER A 113 -12.65 51.63 13.46
CA SER A 113 -13.39 52.88 13.22
C SER A 113 -12.61 54.11 13.69
N SER A 114 -11.98 54.02 14.88
CA SER A 114 -11.30 55.17 15.48
C SER A 114 -9.91 55.42 14.91
N ARG A 115 -9.16 54.36 14.55
CA ARG A 115 -7.80 54.41 13.94
C ARG A 115 -6.81 55.36 14.61
N THR A 116 -7.02 55.62 15.90
CA THR A 116 -6.27 56.62 16.68
C THR A 116 -5.42 55.96 17.76
N GLY A 117 -5.51 54.64 17.90
CA GLY A 117 -4.65 53.81 18.74
C GLY A 117 -3.34 53.45 18.04
N ARG A 118 -2.59 52.52 18.65
CA ARG A 118 -1.46 51.89 17.97
C ARG A 118 -1.98 50.93 16.89
N TYR A 119 -1.08 50.43 16.05
CA TYR A 119 -1.46 49.39 15.10
C TYR A 119 -1.88 48.10 15.82
N LEU A 120 -2.67 47.29 15.13
CA LEU A 120 -3.29 46.11 15.71
C LEU A 120 -2.42 44.87 15.49
N MET A 121 -2.26 44.05 16.52
CA MET A 121 -1.71 42.70 16.45
C MET A 121 -2.79 41.70 16.84
N LEU A 122 -3.18 40.90 15.86
CA LEU A 122 -4.25 39.94 15.97
C LEU A 122 -3.64 38.52 16.04
N ILE A 123 -3.87 37.84 17.16
CA ILE A 123 -3.25 36.56 17.48
C ILE A 123 -4.30 35.47 17.29
N GLY A 124 -4.16 34.65 16.26
CA GLY A 124 -5.05 33.52 15.99
C GLY A 124 -4.40 32.19 16.35
N GLU A 125 -5.23 31.19 16.69
CA GLU A 125 -4.78 29.81 16.89
C GLU A 125 -4.34 29.20 15.54
N ASN A 126 -5.20 29.27 14.53
CA ASN A 126 -5.01 28.69 13.19
C ASN A 126 -5.19 29.75 12.07
N GLU A 127 -4.76 29.44 10.85
CA GLU A 127 -4.90 30.36 9.70
C GLU A 127 -6.38 30.58 9.31
N ASN A 128 -7.27 29.59 9.51
CA ASN A 128 -8.72 29.72 9.28
C ASN A 128 -9.34 30.90 10.07
N VAL A 129 -8.99 30.99 11.36
CA VAL A 129 -9.49 32.05 12.26
C VAL A 129 -9.00 33.43 11.79
N ILE A 130 -7.75 33.49 11.36
CA ILE A 130 -7.09 34.69 10.85
C ILE A 130 -7.73 35.12 9.51
N ASP A 131 -7.99 34.17 8.61
CA ASP A 131 -8.68 34.38 7.34
C ASP A 131 -10.10 34.91 7.54
N TYR A 132 -10.84 34.34 8.49
CA TYR A 132 -12.17 34.82 8.82
C TYR A 132 -12.15 36.23 9.41
N ALA A 133 -11.20 36.53 10.31
CA ALA A 133 -11.06 37.87 10.88
C ALA A 133 -10.71 38.91 9.80
N GLU A 134 -9.86 38.56 8.82
CA GLU A 134 -9.63 39.42 7.67
C GLU A 134 -10.90 39.63 6.85
N HIS A 135 -11.64 38.57 6.54
CA HIS A 135 -12.90 38.68 5.79
C HIS A 135 -13.93 39.55 6.51
N TYR A 136 -14.02 39.43 7.83
CA TYR A 136 -14.84 40.31 8.69
C TYR A 136 -14.43 41.78 8.55
N ILE A 137 -13.12 42.05 8.60
CA ILE A 137 -12.58 43.41 8.44
C ILE A 137 -12.91 43.99 7.06
N ILE A 138 -12.70 43.19 6.00
CA ILE A 138 -12.96 43.60 4.62
C ILE A 138 -14.44 43.94 4.44
N ASN A 139 -15.35 43.06 4.82
CA ASN A 139 -16.77 43.26 4.54
C ASN A 139 -17.38 44.40 5.35
N LYS A 140 -16.91 44.63 6.58
CA LYS A 140 -17.50 45.61 7.48
C LYS A 140 -16.94 47.03 7.33
N PHE A 141 -15.68 47.19 6.95
CA PHE A 141 -14.97 48.48 7.01
C PHE A 141 -14.59 49.08 5.64
N LEU A 142 -15.37 48.81 4.59
CA LEU A 142 -15.15 49.39 3.26
C LEU A 142 -15.94 50.72 3.08
N PRO A 143 -15.31 51.82 2.58
CA PRO A 143 -13.88 52.10 2.39
C PRO A 143 -13.18 52.65 3.66
N PRO A 144 -11.83 52.58 3.80
CA PRO A 144 -10.79 52.36 2.76
C PRO A 144 -10.50 50.90 2.38
N PRO A 145 -9.90 50.66 1.19
CA PRO A 145 -9.53 49.33 0.72
C PRO A 145 -8.51 48.64 1.63
N VAL A 146 -8.64 47.32 1.74
CA VAL A 146 -7.72 46.46 2.49
C VAL A 146 -6.76 45.78 1.51
N ARG A 147 -5.47 45.72 1.84
CA ARG A 147 -4.44 45.00 1.07
C ARG A 147 -3.67 44.07 1.99
N THR A 148 -3.44 42.84 1.54
CA THR A 148 -2.80 41.80 2.38
C THR A 148 -1.49 41.35 1.77
N LEU A 149 -0.42 41.41 2.56
CA LEU A 149 0.91 40.95 2.20
C LEU A 149 1.31 39.75 3.04
N ILE A 150 1.78 38.69 2.37
CA ILE A 150 2.25 37.45 2.99
C ILE A 150 3.70 37.22 2.62
N GLY A 151 4.53 36.85 3.61
CA GLY A 151 5.91 36.45 3.37
C GLY A 151 5.98 35.23 2.45
N SER A 152 6.77 35.33 1.38
CA SER A 152 6.90 34.27 0.38
C SER A 152 7.45 32.99 0.99
N SER A 153 6.89 31.85 0.58
CA SER A 153 7.41 30.52 0.91
C SER A 153 8.24 29.92 -0.24
N PHE A 154 8.35 30.60 -1.39
CA PHE A 154 9.06 30.07 -2.54
C PHE A 154 10.58 30.00 -2.36
N SER A 155 11.18 28.91 -2.80
CA SER A 155 12.62 28.63 -2.64
C SER A 155 13.54 29.66 -3.28
N GLY A 156 13.14 30.32 -4.38
CA GLY A 156 13.95 31.34 -5.05
C GLY A 156 13.93 32.71 -4.36
N ASP A 157 12.98 32.95 -3.46
CA ASP A 157 12.94 34.16 -2.63
C ASP A 157 13.75 33.99 -1.32
N LEU A 158 14.20 32.76 -1.02
CA LEU A 158 14.91 32.37 0.18
C LEU A 158 16.38 32.02 -0.10
N ILE A 159 17.27 32.40 0.81
CA ILE A 159 18.67 32.02 0.89
C ILE A 159 18.78 30.87 1.88
N GLU A 160 19.27 29.70 1.42
CA GLU A 160 19.47 28.49 2.24
C GLU A 160 18.24 28.08 3.09
N GLY A 161 17.03 28.44 2.64
CA GLY A 161 15.75 28.09 3.28
C GLY A 161 15.43 28.84 4.59
N ALA A 162 16.26 29.80 5.03
CA ALA A 162 16.09 30.45 6.34
C ALA A 162 15.96 31.98 6.30
N ALA A 163 16.58 32.64 5.32
CA ALA A 163 16.58 34.10 5.20
C ALA A 163 16.04 34.54 3.84
N TYR A 164 15.38 35.70 3.77
CA TYR A 164 14.89 36.24 2.50
C TYR A 164 16.02 36.91 1.70
N THR A 165 15.92 36.83 0.38
CA THR A 165 16.83 37.54 -0.53
C THR A 165 16.66 39.05 -0.39
N GLU A 166 17.75 39.81 -0.60
CA GLU A 166 17.66 41.26 -0.57
C GLU A 166 16.68 41.78 -1.64
N GLN A 167 16.68 41.18 -2.82
CA GLN A 167 15.77 41.56 -3.92
C GLN A 167 14.30 41.45 -3.52
N TYR A 168 13.93 40.36 -2.85
CA TYR A 168 12.60 40.17 -2.30
C TYR A 168 12.25 41.26 -1.29
N ASN A 169 13.13 41.48 -0.30
CA ASN A 169 12.93 42.49 0.75
C ASN A 169 12.76 43.90 0.16
N TYR A 170 13.59 44.27 -0.81
CA TYR A 170 13.49 45.56 -1.48
C TYR A 170 12.12 45.73 -2.16
N ARG A 171 11.64 44.73 -2.90
CA ARG A 171 10.34 44.77 -3.58
C ARG A 171 9.19 44.94 -2.59
N VAL A 172 9.15 44.11 -1.55
CA VAL A 172 8.06 44.16 -0.55
C VAL A 172 8.08 45.49 0.21
N LEU A 173 9.27 46.00 0.57
CA LEU A 173 9.38 47.33 1.20
C LEU A 173 8.93 48.46 0.26
N MET A 174 9.20 48.37 -1.05
CA MET A 174 8.64 49.32 -2.03
C MET A 174 7.11 49.30 -2.02
N ASP A 175 6.51 48.11 -2.02
CA ASP A 175 5.05 47.96 -1.99
C ASP A 175 4.46 48.56 -0.71
N ILE A 176 5.09 48.32 0.45
CA ILE A 176 4.69 48.91 1.73
C ILE A 176 4.78 50.44 1.70
N ILE A 177 5.85 51.00 1.11
CA ILE A 177 6.00 52.46 0.95
C ILE A 177 4.84 53.00 0.11
N LEU A 178 4.54 52.37 -1.03
CA LEU A 178 3.43 52.78 -1.90
C LEU A 178 2.08 52.71 -1.18
N TYR A 179 1.83 51.65 -0.41
CA TYR A 179 0.59 51.53 0.36
C TYR A 179 0.51 52.55 1.49
N ALA A 180 1.62 52.86 2.17
CA ALA A 180 1.68 53.87 3.21
C ALA A 180 1.34 55.28 2.69
N GLU A 181 1.61 55.58 1.42
CA GLU A 181 1.27 56.86 0.77
C GLU A 181 -0.23 56.99 0.45
N THR A 182 -1.01 55.91 0.57
CA THR A 182 -2.43 55.84 0.19
C THR A 182 -3.35 55.55 1.37
N PRO A 183 -4.66 55.90 1.31
CA PRO A 183 -5.63 55.54 2.35
C PRO A 183 -5.98 54.04 2.25
N VAL A 184 -5.09 53.17 2.72
CA VAL A 184 -5.24 51.70 2.69
C VAL A 184 -5.10 51.14 4.11
N THR A 185 -5.85 50.09 4.42
CA THR A 185 -5.54 49.23 5.56
C THR A 185 -4.62 48.11 5.10
N LEU A 186 -3.38 48.08 5.57
CA LEU A 186 -2.38 47.07 5.24
C LEU A 186 -2.41 45.94 6.25
N ILE A 187 -2.74 44.74 5.79
CA ILE A 187 -2.65 43.49 6.55
C ILE A 187 -1.30 42.82 6.26
N MET A 188 -0.57 42.45 7.30
CA MET A 188 0.73 41.78 7.18
C MET A 188 0.69 40.41 7.86
N ARG A 189 1.16 39.37 7.16
CA ARG A 189 1.31 38.01 7.69
C ARG A 189 2.66 37.43 7.32
N ARG A 190 3.29 36.66 8.22
CA ARG A 190 4.59 36.01 7.98
C ARG A 190 5.72 36.95 7.52
N MET A 191 5.64 38.25 7.86
CA MET A 191 6.61 39.29 7.45
C MET A 191 7.65 39.62 8.52
N GLY A 192 7.99 38.65 9.38
CA GLY A 192 8.90 38.86 10.52
C GLY A 192 10.27 39.45 10.15
N HIS A 193 10.76 39.06 8.98
CA HIS A 193 12.05 39.50 8.44
C HIS A 193 12.12 41.00 8.08
N LEU A 194 10.99 41.72 8.01
CA LEU A 194 10.94 43.16 7.68
C LEU A 194 10.66 44.06 8.88
N TYR A 195 10.40 43.50 10.07
CA TYR A 195 9.93 44.29 11.20
C TYR A 195 10.95 45.31 11.71
N ASP A 196 12.24 45.04 11.55
CA ASP A 196 13.31 46.00 11.88
C ASP A 196 13.35 47.16 10.90
N ASN A 197 13.11 46.91 9.61
CA ASN A 197 13.00 47.97 8.61
C ASN A 197 11.79 48.86 8.89
N LEU A 198 10.70 48.29 9.40
CA LEU A 198 9.46 49.03 9.68
C LEU A 198 9.42 49.65 11.08
N TYR A 199 10.56 49.72 11.77
CA TYR A 199 10.68 50.21 13.14
C TYR A 199 10.04 51.60 13.34
N ASP A 200 10.42 52.59 12.53
CA ASP A 200 9.90 53.96 12.65
C ASP A 200 8.41 54.03 12.27
N LEU A 201 7.96 53.18 11.34
CA LEU A 201 6.56 53.12 10.90
C LEU A 201 5.68 52.62 12.05
N PHE A 202 6.03 51.47 12.64
CA PHE A 202 5.30 50.88 13.75
C PHE A 202 5.38 51.69 15.05
N ASN A 203 6.41 52.50 15.22
CA ASN A 203 6.48 53.44 16.34
C ASN A 203 5.52 54.63 16.21
N GLN A 204 4.96 54.86 15.03
CA GLN A 204 4.17 56.06 14.71
C GLN A 204 4.91 57.37 15.05
N SER A 205 6.25 57.35 14.97
CA SER A 205 7.11 58.50 15.28
C SER A 205 7.32 59.35 14.04
N PHE A 206 6.25 60.01 13.59
CA PHE A 206 6.25 60.75 12.33
C PHE A 206 6.78 62.19 12.47
N ALA A 207 7.60 62.62 11.52
CA ALA A 207 7.94 64.01 11.36
C ALA A 207 6.83 64.72 10.57
N VAL A 208 6.21 65.74 11.17
CA VAL A 208 5.15 66.51 10.50
C VAL A 208 5.77 67.71 9.79
N SER A 209 5.63 67.76 8.46
CA SER A 209 6.06 68.89 7.64
C SER A 209 4.97 69.25 6.64
N GLY A 210 4.45 70.49 6.71
CA GLY A 210 3.38 70.96 5.81
C GLY A 210 2.10 70.13 5.90
N ASN A 211 1.65 69.81 7.11
CA ASN A 211 0.49 68.95 7.40
C ASN A 211 0.57 67.53 6.80
N LYS A 212 1.77 67.07 6.48
CA LYS A 212 2.04 65.71 6.01
C LYS A 212 2.95 64.98 6.99
N GLN A 213 2.65 63.71 7.24
CA GLN A 213 3.41 62.85 8.14
C GLN A 213 4.49 62.09 7.36
N PHE A 214 5.73 62.11 7.84
CA PHE A 214 6.85 61.41 7.20
C PHE A 214 7.51 60.42 8.16
N CYS A 215 7.86 59.25 7.64
CA CYS A 215 8.58 58.18 8.32
C CYS A 215 9.87 57.84 7.56
N ARG A 216 10.89 57.28 8.23
CA ARG A 216 12.04 56.68 7.54
C ARG A 216 11.84 55.18 7.44
N ILE A 217 12.10 54.60 6.27
CA ILE A 217 12.08 53.15 6.06
C ILE A 217 13.41 52.79 5.40
N PRO A 218 14.32 52.07 6.07
CA PRO A 218 15.59 51.66 5.50
C PRO A 218 15.36 50.55 4.47
N LEU A 219 15.89 50.78 3.28
CA LEU A 219 15.98 49.84 2.18
C LEU A 219 17.43 49.38 2.14
N GLY A 220 17.71 48.34 2.91
CA GLY A 220 19.08 47.86 3.12
C GLY A 220 19.92 48.79 4.00
N PRO A 221 21.25 48.56 4.05
CA PRO A 221 22.12 49.19 5.04
C PRO A 221 22.37 50.69 4.80
N LEU A 222 22.30 51.15 3.54
CA LEU A 222 22.79 52.48 3.14
C LEU A 222 21.70 53.45 2.67
N TYR A 223 20.53 52.96 2.23
CA TYR A 223 19.49 53.81 1.64
C TYR A 223 18.26 53.91 2.55
N HIS A 224 18.02 55.11 3.12
CA HIS A 224 16.99 55.35 4.14
C HIS A 224 16.06 56.49 3.68
N PRO A 225 15.15 56.26 2.71
CA PRO A 225 14.22 57.27 2.23
C PRO A 225 13.29 57.81 3.33
N ARG A 226 12.82 59.04 3.11
CA ARG A 226 11.71 59.64 3.86
C ARG A 226 10.42 59.37 3.10
N CYS A 227 9.58 58.50 3.65
CA CYS A 227 8.33 58.05 3.07
C CYS A 227 7.17 58.87 3.64
N LEU A 228 6.21 59.25 2.79
CA LEU A 228 4.99 59.91 3.21
C LEU A 228 4.02 58.86 3.79
N VAL A 229 3.39 59.17 4.92
CA VAL A 229 2.35 58.32 5.52
C VAL A 229 1.02 59.06 5.46
N HIS A 230 0.03 58.44 4.84
CA HIS A 230 -1.33 58.97 4.72
C HIS A 230 -2.05 58.91 6.08
N GLU A 231 -2.88 59.90 6.41
CA GLU A 231 -3.56 59.98 7.72
C GLU A 231 -4.49 58.79 7.99
N ASN A 232 -5.16 58.28 6.95
CA ASN A 232 -6.05 57.11 7.03
C ASN A 232 -5.34 55.76 6.85
N PHE A 233 -4.01 55.73 6.70
CA PHE A 233 -3.26 54.48 6.62
C PHE A 233 -3.31 53.75 7.97
N TYR A 234 -3.65 52.46 7.95
CA TYR A 234 -3.71 51.64 9.16
C TYR A 234 -3.09 50.28 8.91
N CYS A 235 -2.39 49.74 9.92
CA CYS A 235 -1.73 48.45 9.81
C CYS A 235 -2.30 47.44 10.81
N VAL A 236 -2.54 46.22 10.32
CA VAL A 236 -2.96 45.07 11.11
C VAL A 236 -1.97 43.93 10.86
N VAL A 237 -1.36 43.41 11.92
CA VAL A 237 -0.42 42.29 11.84
C VAL A 237 -1.10 41.05 12.40
N PHE A 238 -1.22 40.00 11.59
CA PHE A 238 -1.65 38.70 12.10
C PHE A 238 -0.45 37.84 12.47
N VAL A 239 -0.51 37.23 13.65
CA VAL A 239 0.52 36.33 14.17
C VAL A 239 -0.16 35.06 14.65
N ARG A 240 0.38 33.90 14.27
CA ARG A 240 -0.06 32.63 14.86
C ARG A 240 0.41 32.54 16.29
N GLN A 241 -0.41 32.00 17.18
CA GLN A 241 -0.07 31.90 18.60
C GLN A 241 1.28 31.20 18.86
N GLN A 242 1.63 30.18 18.05
CA GLN A 242 2.91 29.47 18.13
C GLN A 242 4.12 30.34 17.74
N ASP A 243 3.93 31.30 16.84
CA ASP A 243 4.99 32.19 16.36
C ASP A 243 5.21 33.40 17.30
N LEU A 244 4.30 33.63 18.25
CA LEU A 244 4.39 34.75 19.20
C LEU A 244 5.68 34.71 20.04
N ILE A 245 6.19 33.52 20.36
CA ILE A 245 7.42 33.32 21.13
C ILE A 245 8.66 33.83 20.36
N LYS A 246 8.59 33.85 19.02
CA LYS A 246 9.67 34.34 18.16
C LYS A 246 9.72 35.87 18.09
N CYS A 247 8.67 36.56 18.53
CA CYS A 247 8.60 38.01 18.49
C CYS A 247 9.32 38.64 19.68
N ASP A 248 10.21 39.59 19.40
CA ASP A 248 10.91 40.30 20.47
C ASP A 248 9.95 41.22 21.27
N PRO A 249 10.08 41.30 22.60
CA PRO A 249 9.22 42.15 23.43
C PRO A 249 9.13 43.64 22.98
N PRO A 250 10.19 44.29 22.49
CA PRO A 250 10.09 45.66 21.95
C PRO A 250 9.20 45.80 20.72
N PHE A 251 9.03 44.73 19.94
CA PHE A 251 8.09 44.69 18.80
C PHE A 251 6.66 44.54 19.32
N LEU A 252 6.40 43.60 20.23
CA LEU A 252 5.08 43.39 20.85
C LEU A 252 4.51 44.66 21.52
N ASN A 253 5.36 45.45 22.15
CA ASN A 253 4.98 46.71 22.82
C ASN A 253 4.57 47.84 21.84
N ARG A 254 4.72 47.65 20.53
CA ARG A 254 4.28 48.61 19.50
C ARG A 254 2.83 48.43 19.09
N PHE A 255 2.23 47.29 19.38
CA PHE A 255 0.90 46.95 18.91
C PHE A 255 -0.09 46.79 20.06
N GLU A 256 -1.36 47.08 19.77
CA GLU A 256 -2.51 46.64 20.58
C GLU A 256 -2.76 45.17 20.26
N LYS A 257 -2.69 44.30 21.27
CA LYS A 257 -2.64 42.84 21.11
C LYS A 257 -3.98 42.24 21.50
N HIS A 258 -4.56 41.42 20.63
CA HIS A 258 -5.80 40.71 20.91
C HIS A 258 -5.74 39.28 20.42
N VAL A 259 -6.31 38.36 21.20
CA VAL A 259 -6.49 36.96 20.78
C VAL A 259 -7.83 36.86 20.06
N ILE A 260 -7.82 36.22 18.90
CA ILE A 260 -9.02 35.99 18.09
C ILE A 260 -9.47 34.55 18.24
N ASN A 261 -10.76 34.40 18.55
CA ASN A 261 -11.46 33.14 18.48
C ASN A 261 -12.63 33.27 17.49
N MET A 262 -12.89 32.24 16.69
CA MET A 262 -14.04 32.22 15.77
C MET A 262 -15.37 32.47 16.48
N GLU A 263 -15.58 31.84 17.65
CA GLU A 263 -16.78 32.02 18.47
C GLU A 263 -17.06 33.50 18.83
N SER A 264 -16.01 34.31 18.97
CA SER A 264 -16.15 35.72 19.36
C SER A 264 -16.55 36.66 18.22
N LEU A 265 -16.28 36.25 16.97
CA LEU A 265 -16.58 37.03 15.77
C LEU A 265 -17.87 36.58 15.09
N VAL A 266 -18.19 35.28 15.20
CA VAL A 266 -19.35 34.66 14.57
C VAL A 266 -20.61 34.89 15.41
N HIS A 267 -21.73 35.20 14.74
CA HIS A 267 -23.01 35.33 15.41
C HIS A 267 -23.46 34.01 16.05
N ARG A 268 -24.04 34.06 17.27
CA ARG A 268 -24.42 32.87 18.06
C ARG A 268 -25.29 31.86 17.30
N ARG A 269 -26.20 32.34 16.44
CA ARG A 269 -27.02 31.49 15.55
C ARG A 269 -26.19 30.68 14.56
N HIS A 270 -25.23 31.29 13.86
CA HIS A 270 -24.35 30.57 12.93
C HIS A 270 -23.56 29.50 13.68
N TRP A 271 -23.07 29.81 14.89
CA TRP A 271 -22.33 28.86 15.72
C TRP A 271 -23.17 27.64 16.12
N THR A 272 -24.44 27.84 16.52
CA THR A 272 -25.36 26.75 16.83
C THR A 272 -25.63 25.86 15.62
N LEU A 273 -25.81 26.46 14.43
CA LEU A 273 -26.01 25.72 13.18
C LEU A 273 -24.77 24.92 12.78
N ALA A 274 -23.58 25.53 12.90
CA ALA A 274 -22.31 24.84 12.66
C ALA A 274 -22.12 23.66 13.62
N SER A 275 -22.42 23.85 14.91
CA SER A 275 -22.38 22.79 15.93
C SER A 275 -23.33 21.64 15.59
N ASN A 276 -24.53 21.95 15.09
CA ASN A 276 -25.49 20.94 14.64
C ASN A 276 -24.98 20.16 13.42
N LEU A 277 -24.33 20.84 12.47
CA LEU A 277 -23.76 20.21 11.28
C LEU A 277 -22.55 19.33 11.63
N ILE A 278 -21.67 19.78 12.52
CA ILE A 278 -20.56 18.97 13.06
C ILE A 278 -21.10 17.73 13.79
N SER A 279 -22.15 17.89 14.61
CA SER A 279 -22.82 16.75 15.24
C SER A 279 -23.43 15.78 14.23
N TRP A 280 -23.93 16.28 13.10
CA TRP A 280 -24.43 15.43 12.02
C TRP A 280 -23.28 14.66 11.34
N ILE A 281 -22.18 15.33 10.98
CA ILE A 281 -20.99 14.70 10.36
C ILE A 281 -20.41 13.60 11.26
N THR A 282 -20.28 13.87 12.56
CA THR A 282 -19.76 12.88 13.53
C THR A 282 -20.65 11.65 13.65
N LYS A 283 -21.98 11.78 13.48
CA LYS A 283 -22.92 10.65 13.43
C LYS A 283 -22.81 9.83 12.13
N LEU A 284 -22.28 10.40 11.04
CA LEU A 284 -22.07 9.69 9.77
C LEU A 284 -20.95 8.66 9.86
N LEU A 285 -19.95 8.88 10.70
CA LEU A 285 -18.84 7.95 10.90
C LEU A 285 -19.29 6.68 11.65
N PRO A 286 -18.94 5.46 11.20
CA PRO A 286 -19.25 4.23 11.92
C PRO A 286 -18.41 4.11 13.20
N THR A 287 -19.02 3.68 14.31
CA THR A 287 -18.31 3.46 15.58
C THR A 287 -17.42 2.21 15.57
N ASP A 288 -17.71 1.28 14.66
CA ASP A 288 -17.16 -0.08 14.67
C ASP A 288 -15.91 -0.21 13.77
N ILE A 289 -15.53 0.87 13.08
CA ILE A 289 -14.36 0.93 12.19
C ILE A 289 -13.18 1.55 12.96
N ASN A 290 -11.95 1.29 12.51
CA ASN A 290 -10.73 1.80 13.11
C ASN A 290 -10.81 3.31 13.44
N LYS A 291 -10.38 3.69 14.64
CA LYS A 291 -10.38 5.11 15.10
C LYS A 291 -9.55 6.06 14.23
N HIS A 292 -8.65 5.54 13.41
CA HIS A 292 -7.69 6.32 12.62
C HIS A 292 -8.11 6.47 11.14
N PHE A 293 -9.05 5.66 10.67
CA PHE A 293 -9.54 5.70 9.29
C PHE A 293 -10.89 4.98 9.20
N PRO A 294 -11.91 5.58 8.56
CA PRO A 294 -11.93 6.89 7.93
C PRO A 294 -12.14 8.02 8.95
N LEU A 295 -11.50 9.16 8.70
CA LEU A 295 -11.68 10.44 9.42
C LEU A 295 -12.54 11.40 8.57
N PRO A 296 -13.16 12.45 9.16
CA PRO A 296 -13.96 13.43 8.40
C PRO A 296 -13.27 13.99 7.16
N GLN A 297 -11.96 14.26 7.24
CA GLN A 297 -11.14 14.75 6.11
C GLN A 297 -11.04 13.81 4.92
N HIS A 298 -11.24 12.49 5.12
CA HIS A 298 -11.28 11.52 4.02
C HIS A 298 -12.65 11.54 3.32
N LEU A 299 -13.69 12.00 4.01
CA LEU A 299 -15.02 12.15 3.45
C LEU A 299 -15.19 13.50 2.78
N PHE A 300 -14.73 14.57 3.43
CA PHE A 300 -14.80 15.95 2.95
C PHE A 300 -13.38 16.51 3.02
N VAL A 301 -12.80 16.80 1.85
CA VAL A 301 -11.36 17.13 1.73
C VAL A 301 -10.95 18.32 2.60
N ASP A 302 -11.79 19.36 2.66
CA ASP A 302 -11.51 20.60 3.39
C ASP A 302 -12.13 20.62 4.79
N TYR A 303 -12.35 19.44 5.39
CA TYR A 303 -12.99 19.38 6.70
C TYR A 303 -12.15 20.05 7.78
N SER A 304 -12.67 21.13 8.34
CA SER A 304 -12.31 21.66 9.65
C SER A 304 -13.56 22.20 10.33
N ASP A 305 -13.56 22.25 11.66
CA ASP A 305 -14.70 22.82 12.40
C ASP A 305 -14.92 24.30 12.02
N ASP A 306 -13.84 25.03 11.71
CA ASP A 306 -13.87 26.40 11.20
C ASP A 306 -14.42 26.49 9.77
N PHE A 307 -14.06 25.56 8.88
CA PHE A 307 -14.63 25.47 7.53
C PHE A 307 -16.14 25.26 7.58
N ILE A 308 -16.62 24.40 8.48
CA ILE A 308 -18.05 24.19 8.68
C ILE A 308 -18.74 25.48 9.13
N CYS A 309 -18.12 26.25 10.03
CA CYS A 309 -18.63 27.55 10.42
C CYS A 309 -18.71 28.52 9.22
N ASN A 310 -17.66 28.57 8.38
CA ASN A 310 -17.64 29.41 7.17
C ASN A 310 -18.71 28.98 6.16
N LEU A 311 -18.91 27.67 5.97
CA LEU A 311 -19.95 27.15 5.07
C LEU A 311 -21.35 27.58 5.50
N VAL A 312 -21.62 27.60 6.81
CA VAL A 312 -22.91 28.08 7.37
C VAL A 312 -23.08 29.58 7.10
N ILE A 313 -22.01 30.35 7.23
CA ILE A 313 -22.03 31.80 6.97
C ILE A 313 -22.29 32.06 5.48
N ASP A 314 -21.57 31.36 4.61
CA ASP A 314 -21.76 31.44 3.16
C ASP A 314 -23.20 31.03 2.77
N ALA A 315 -23.73 29.97 3.36
CA ALA A 315 -25.12 29.56 3.17
C ALA A 315 -26.11 30.67 3.57
N CYS A 316 -25.94 31.28 4.74
CA CYS A 316 -26.81 32.36 5.21
C CYS A 316 -26.73 33.60 4.30
N THR A 317 -25.54 33.95 3.81
CA THR A 317 -25.37 35.07 2.87
C THR A 317 -26.02 34.79 1.52
N HIS A 318 -25.88 33.58 0.98
CA HIS A 318 -26.50 33.17 -0.29
C HIS A 318 -28.02 33.10 -0.21
N SER A 319 -28.58 32.73 0.94
CA SER A 319 -30.03 32.65 1.13
C SER A 319 -30.66 33.98 1.58
N GLU A 320 -29.88 35.07 1.65
CA GLU A 320 -30.32 36.40 2.12
C GLU A 320 -31.00 36.38 3.51
N ILE A 321 -30.63 35.43 4.38
CA ILE A 321 -31.24 35.30 5.71
C ILE A 321 -30.56 36.31 6.65
N THR A 322 -31.26 37.40 6.95
CA THR A 322 -30.81 38.39 7.95
C THR A 322 -30.96 37.82 9.35
N ILE A 323 -29.84 37.49 9.97
CA ILE A 323 -29.79 37.04 11.35
C ILE A 323 -29.71 38.26 12.25
N GLU A 324 -30.88 38.70 12.73
CA GLU A 324 -30.99 39.68 13.82
C GLU A 324 -31.22 38.96 15.15
N ASP A 325 -30.66 39.51 16.25
CA ASP A 325 -30.84 39.01 17.61
C ASP A 325 -32.31 39.03 18.08
N SER A 326 -33.18 39.82 17.43
CA SER A 326 -34.58 40.04 17.78
C SER A 326 -35.60 39.12 17.11
N LEU A 327 -35.20 38.32 16.11
CA LEU A 327 -36.13 37.48 15.35
C LEU A 327 -36.28 36.09 16.00
N GLU A 328 -37.53 35.61 16.15
CA GLU A 328 -37.86 34.27 16.67
C GLU A 328 -37.17 33.15 15.87
N TYR A 329 -37.00 31.99 16.51
CA TYR A 329 -36.34 30.82 15.91
C TYR A 329 -37.23 30.21 14.81
N ASN A 330 -36.98 30.56 13.55
CA ASN A 330 -37.67 29.96 12.40
C ASN A 330 -37.01 28.62 12.03
N GLU A 331 -37.70 27.50 12.26
CA GLU A 331 -37.19 26.17 11.89
C GLU A 331 -36.99 26.03 10.37
N ASP A 332 -37.83 26.67 9.55
CA ASP A 332 -37.73 26.61 8.09
C ASP A 332 -36.42 27.20 7.57
N ASP A 333 -36.00 28.37 8.09
CA ASP A 333 -34.73 29.00 7.74
C ASP A 333 -33.53 28.10 8.09
N THR A 334 -33.60 27.42 9.24
CA THR A 334 -32.55 26.48 9.64
C THR A 334 -32.48 25.26 8.73
N ASN A 335 -33.63 24.75 8.27
CA ASN A 335 -33.69 23.62 7.35
C ASN A 335 -33.13 23.98 5.96
N VAL A 336 -33.42 25.19 5.46
CA VAL A 336 -32.86 25.69 4.19
C VAL A 336 -31.34 25.77 4.27
N VAL A 337 -30.79 26.40 5.31
CA VAL A 337 -29.33 26.51 5.52
C VAL A 337 -28.68 25.13 5.63
N MET A 338 -29.26 24.22 6.41
CA MET A 338 -28.75 22.86 6.56
C MET A 338 -28.79 22.09 5.24
N SER A 339 -29.85 22.24 4.44
CA SER A 339 -29.96 21.59 3.13
C SER A 339 -28.90 22.08 2.15
N TYR A 340 -28.63 23.39 2.16
CA TYR A 340 -27.59 24.00 1.34
C TYR A 340 -26.21 23.50 1.75
N CYS A 341 -25.90 23.50 3.06
CA CYS A 341 -24.63 23.02 3.57
C CYS A 341 -24.41 21.53 3.24
N LYS A 342 -25.43 20.69 3.43
CA LYS A 342 -25.36 19.26 3.06
C LYS A 342 -25.10 19.08 1.57
N LYS A 343 -25.76 19.86 0.70
CA LYS A 343 -25.52 19.83 -0.75
C LYS A 343 -24.08 20.22 -1.09
N ARG A 344 -23.54 21.29 -0.51
CA ARG A 344 -22.15 21.73 -0.71
C ARG A 344 -21.13 20.69 -0.21
N LEU A 345 -21.40 20.06 0.93
CA LEU A 345 -20.57 18.97 1.45
C LEU A 345 -20.60 17.75 0.52
N LEU A 346 -21.75 17.41 -0.08
CA LEU A 346 -21.85 16.32 -1.05
C LEU A 346 -21.02 16.61 -2.32
N GLN A 347 -20.97 17.86 -2.78
CA GLN A 347 -20.17 18.26 -3.95
C GLN A 347 -18.66 18.14 -3.71
N THR A 348 -18.22 18.37 -2.48
CA THR A 348 -16.81 18.27 -2.05
C THR A 348 -16.44 16.89 -1.50
N SER A 349 -17.42 15.99 -1.39
CA SER A 349 -17.19 14.68 -0.80
C SER A 349 -16.49 13.72 -1.76
N SER A 350 -15.60 12.90 -1.20
CA SER A 350 -14.99 11.78 -1.91
C SER A 350 -15.95 10.59 -2.00
N PHE A 351 -15.65 9.61 -2.86
CA PHE A 351 -16.45 8.38 -2.96
C PHE A 351 -16.44 7.53 -1.68
N ASP A 352 -15.54 7.80 -0.74
CA ASP A 352 -15.57 7.14 0.58
C ASP A 352 -16.88 7.46 1.35
N LEU A 353 -17.56 8.57 1.06
CA LEU A 353 -18.84 8.93 1.68
C LEU A 353 -19.98 7.95 1.31
N PRO A 354 -20.34 7.75 0.03
CA PRO A 354 -21.30 6.71 -0.37
C PRO A 354 -20.93 5.32 0.14
N LEU A 355 -19.63 4.98 0.17
CA LEU A 355 -19.16 3.70 0.71
C LEU A 355 -19.52 3.53 2.18
N ILE A 356 -19.27 4.53 3.02
CA ILE A 356 -19.65 4.48 4.44
C ILE A 356 -21.16 4.45 4.62
N MET A 357 -21.89 5.26 3.86
CA MET A 357 -23.36 5.30 3.92
C MET A 357 -23.95 3.92 3.58
N SER A 358 -23.34 3.19 2.64
CA SER A 358 -23.80 1.85 2.25
C SER A 358 -23.66 0.79 3.37
N LEU A 359 -22.83 1.06 4.39
CA LEU A 359 -22.71 0.20 5.58
C LEU A 359 -23.84 0.46 6.59
N LYS A 360 -24.39 1.67 6.61
CA LYS A 360 -25.49 2.08 7.48
C LYS A 360 -26.80 2.00 6.70
N GLN A 361 -27.55 0.92 6.87
CA GLN A 361 -28.87 0.77 6.25
C GLN A 361 -29.89 1.70 6.96
N SER A 362 -29.93 2.97 6.59
CA SER A 362 -30.94 3.94 7.01
C SER A 362 -31.50 4.71 5.81
N ASP A 363 -32.75 5.18 5.92
CA ASP A 363 -33.41 5.97 4.87
C ASP A 363 -32.64 7.24 4.52
N GLU A 364 -32.02 7.89 5.53
CA GLU A 364 -31.15 9.06 5.32
C GLU A 364 -29.89 8.68 4.52
N SER A 365 -29.28 7.53 4.81
CA SER A 365 -28.07 7.07 4.11
C SER A 365 -28.35 6.76 2.64
N GLN A 366 -29.50 6.13 2.34
CA GLN A 366 -29.92 5.88 0.96
C GLN A 366 -30.19 7.18 0.20
N SER A 367 -30.89 8.13 0.83
CA SER A 367 -31.13 9.44 0.22
C SER A 367 -29.83 10.19 -0.11
N LEU A 368 -28.83 10.14 0.78
CA LEU A 368 -27.52 10.76 0.53
C LEU A 368 -26.75 10.07 -0.61
N ILE A 369 -26.81 8.74 -0.70
CA ILE A 369 -26.24 7.99 -1.82
C ILE A 369 -26.94 8.42 -3.12
N ASP A 370 -28.26 8.52 -3.13
CA ASP A 370 -29.00 8.92 -4.33
C ASP A 370 -28.62 10.33 -4.81
N GLN A 371 -28.56 11.29 -3.88
CA GLN A 371 -28.14 12.66 -4.17
C GLN A 371 -26.69 12.74 -4.66
N TYR A 372 -25.79 11.94 -4.09
CA TYR A 372 -24.40 11.88 -4.52
C TYR A 372 -24.30 11.42 -5.98
N TYR A 373 -24.96 10.32 -6.34
CA TYR A 373 -24.92 9.79 -7.71
C TYR A 373 -25.61 10.71 -8.71
N GLU A 374 -26.76 11.29 -8.35
CA GLU A 374 -27.46 12.26 -9.22
C GLU A 374 -26.56 13.45 -9.59
N PHE A 375 -25.73 13.91 -8.65
CA PHE A 375 -24.78 14.98 -8.93
C PHE A 375 -23.56 14.49 -9.73
N HIS A 376 -22.85 13.48 -9.24
CA HIS A 376 -21.54 13.08 -9.78
C HIS A 376 -21.62 12.33 -11.13
N GLU A 377 -22.74 11.67 -11.46
CA GLU A 377 -22.93 11.09 -12.79
C GLU A 377 -23.01 12.17 -13.89
N ASN A 378 -23.57 13.34 -13.55
CA ASN A 378 -23.78 14.44 -14.48
C ASN A 378 -22.55 15.37 -14.61
N VAL A 379 -21.69 15.38 -13.59
CA VAL A 379 -20.53 16.27 -13.49
C VAL A 379 -19.28 15.54 -13.95
N SER A 380 -18.93 15.71 -15.24
CA SER A 380 -17.62 15.34 -15.77
C SER A 380 -16.74 16.58 -15.91
N PHE A 381 -15.42 16.42 -15.79
CA PHE A 381 -14.49 17.53 -15.95
C PHE A 381 -14.59 18.18 -17.34
N ALA A 382 -14.84 17.38 -18.39
CA ALA A 382 -15.09 17.89 -19.74
C ALA A 382 -16.38 18.73 -19.82
N ASN A 383 -17.47 18.25 -19.25
CA ASN A 383 -18.76 18.96 -19.25
C ASN A 383 -18.65 20.29 -18.50
N LEU A 384 -17.92 20.34 -17.38
CA LEU A 384 -17.70 21.58 -16.62
C LEU A 384 -16.96 22.62 -17.46
N ILE A 385 -15.92 22.22 -18.20
CA ILE A 385 -15.18 23.10 -19.08
C ILE A 385 -16.08 23.64 -20.20
N GLU A 386 -16.87 22.77 -20.84
CA GLU A 386 -17.79 23.18 -21.89
C GLU A 386 -18.86 24.16 -21.39
N GLN A 387 -19.41 23.91 -20.20
CA GLN A 387 -20.37 24.81 -19.57
C GLN A 387 -19.74 26.16 -19.21
N ALA A 388 -18.54 26.17 -18.65
CA ALA A 388 -17.85 27.39 -18.27
C ALA A 388 -17.46 28.25 -19.49
N LEU A 389 -16.99 27.62 -20.58
CA LEU A 389 -16.68 28.32 -21.82
C LEU A 389 -17.93 28.83 -22.56
N ALA A 390 -19.11 28.28 -22.27
CA ALA A 390 -20.37 28.77 -22.81
C ALA A 390 -20.91 30.02 -22.08
N LEU A 391 -20.40 30.33 -20.88
CA LEU A 391 -20.77 31.51 -20.12
C LEU A 391 -19.98 32.74 -20.58
N GLU A 392 -20.61 33.93 -20.48
CA GLU A 392 -19.95 35.21 -20.79
C GLU A 392 -18.92 35.62 -19.73
N VAL A 393 -19.12 35.18 -18.49
CA VAL A 393 -18.20 35.40 -17.36
C VAL A 393 -17.85 34.05 -16.75
N ILE A 394 -16.55 33.78 -16.58
CA ILE A 394 -16.05 32.55 -16.00
C ILE A 394 -15.75 32.80 -14.52
N ASP A 395 -16.51 32.14 -13.66
CA ASP A 395 -16.24 32.15 -12.22
C ASP A 395 -14.99 31.34 -11.87
N ASN A 396 -14.30 31.78 -10.83
CA ASN A 396 -13.18 31.04 -10.28
C ASN A 396 -13.68 29.79 -9.54
N GLN A 397 -12.91 28.70 -9.60
CA GLN A 397 -13.36 27.40 -9.09
C GLN A 397 -12.23 26.62 -8.42
N VAL A 398 -12.57 25.81 -7.43
CA VAL A 398 -11.65 24.87 -6.78
C VAL A 398 -12.07 23.44 -7.10
N ILE A 399 -11.13 22.63 -7.56
CA ILE A 399 -11.35 21.24 -7.95
C ILE A 399 -10.38 20.35 -7.18
N TYR A 400 -10.92 19.39 -6.45
CA TYR A 400 -10.17 18.35 -5.78
C TYR A 400 -10.17 17.08 -6.62
N THR A 401 -9.03 16.38 -6.70
CA THR A 401 -8.93 15.16 -7.49
C THR A 401 -7.87 14.22 -6.97
N TYR A 402 -8.03 12.91 -7.21
CA TYR A 402 -6.98 11.91 -6.95
C TYR A 402 -6.12 11.63 -8.19
N THR A 403 -6.36 12.31 -9.32
CA THR A 403 -5.47 12.20 -10.48
C THR A 403 -4.07 12.67 -10.13
N GLN A 404 -3.06 12.02 -10.71
CA GLN A 404 -1.67 12.41 -10.46
C GLN A 404 -1.34 13.74 -11.14
N LEU A 405 -0.57 14.60 -10.47
CA LEU A 405 -0.23 15.95 -10.94
C LEU A 405 0.44 15.97 -12.33
N TYR A 406 1.22 14.94 -12.67
CA TYR A 406 1.91 14.83 -13.96
C TYR A 406 1.11 14.11 -15.05
N HIS A 407 -0.07 13.59 -14.73
CA HIS A 407 -0.91 12.91 -15.71
C HIS A 407 -1.51 13.92 -16.70
N THR A 408 -1.54 13.57 -17.99
CA THR A 408 -2.16 14.44 -19.01
C THR A 408 -3.67 14.45 -18.82
N ILE A 409 -4.29 15.62 -18.88
CA ILE A 409 -5.76 15.72 -18.89
C ILE A 409 -6.19 15.83 -20.35
N ASP A 410 -6.99 14.88 -20.82
CA ASP A 410 -7.33 14.78 -22.24
C ASP A 410 -8.27 15.90 -22.70
N SER A 411 -9.11 16.42 -21.81
CA SER A 411 -10.04 17.53 -22.10
C SER A 411 -9.33 18.86 -22.41
N ILE A 412 -8.08 19.05 -21.96
CA ILE A 412 -7.30 20.27 -22.20
C ILE A 412 -6.84 20.37 -23.66
N LYS A 413 -6.71 19.24 -24.36
CA LYS A 413 -6.26 19.19 -25.77
C LYS A 413 -7.25 19.81 -26.76
N ILE A 414 -8.41 20.26 -26.28
CA ILE A 414 -9.59 20.61 -27.09
C ILE A 414 -9.69 22.13 -27.40
N GLY A 415 -8.89 23.02 -26.78
CA GLY A 415 -8.99 24.46 -27.11
C GLY A 415 -7.82 25.38 -26.75
N ASP A 416 -7.60 26.39 -27.59
CA ASP A 416 -6.63 27.49 -27.40
C ASP A 416 -7.01 28.48 -26.28
N SER A 417 -8.18 28.30 -25.64
CA SER A 417 -8.72 29.14 -24.56
C SER A 417 -8.29 28.70 -23.16
N ILE A 418 -7.61 27.57 -23.03
CA ILE A 418 -7.23 26.99 -21.73
C ILE A 418 -5.70 27.01 -21.60
N GLU A 419 -5.20 27.56 -20.51
CA GLU A 419 -3.79 27.53 -20.17
C GLU A 419 -3.57 26.71 -18.89
N GLU A 420 -2.63 25.76 -18.91
CA GLU A 420 -2.27 24.95 -17.75
C GLU A 420 -0.91 25.37 -17.20
N ILE A 421 -0.86 25.63 -15.89
CA ILE A 421 0.37 25.88 -15.13
C ILE A 421 0.43 24.97 -13.90
N LYS A 422 1.64 24.62 -13.48
CA LYS A 422 1.91 23.93 -12.22
C LYS A 422 2.52 24.91 -11.24
N LEU A 423 2.11 24.86 -9.98
CA LEU A 423 2.64 25.78 -8.97
C LEU A 423 4.14 25.57 -8.75
N SER A 424 4.61 24.32 -8.75
CA SER A 424 6.03 23.92 -8.72
C SER A 424 6.91 24.51 -9.83
N ASN A 425 6.34 25.01 -10.92
CA ASN A 425 7.14 25.64 -11.98
C ASN A 425 7.69 27.01 -11.58
N PHE A 426 7.09 27.67 -10.58
CA PHE A 426 7.48 29.00 -10.13
C PHE A 426 8.51 28.91 -9.01
N LYS A 427 9.58 29.69 -9.13
CA LYS A 427 10.62 29.76 -8.10
C LYS A 427 10.52 30.99 -7.23
N THR A 428 9.83 32.04 -7.70
CA THR A 428 9.67 33.29 -6.96
C THR A 428 8.20 33.74 -6.99
N GLU A 429 7.80 34.45 -5.94
CA GLU A 429 6.48 35.07 -5.86
C GLU A 429 6.22 36.00 -7.05
N LEU A 430 7.25 36.75 -7.48
CA LEU A 430 7.15 37.71 -8.57
C LEU A 430 6.80 37.05 -9.91
N GLU A 431 7.36 35.89 -10.22
CA GLU A 431 7.04 35.14 -11.44
C GLU A 431 5.56 34.74 -11.47
N LEU A 432 5.05 34.22 -10.35
CA LEU A 432 3.65 33.84 -10.20
C LEU A 432 2.71 35.06 -10.32
N THR A 433 3.01 36.14 -9.60
CA THR A 433 2.23 37.38 -9.68
C THR A 433 2.20 37.95 -11.09
N ASN A 434 3.33 37.95 -11.81
CA ASN A 434 3.39 38.42 -13.20
C ASN A 434 2.57 37.54 -14.15
N LYS A 435 2.55 36.23 -13.93
CA LYS A 435 1.74 35.29 -14.72
C LYS A 435 0.25 35.55 -14.53
N ILE A 436 -0.21 35.69 -13.28
CA ILE A 436 -1.61 36.00 -12.94
C ILE A 436 -2.03 37.37 -13.49
N LYS A 437 -1.17 38.39 -13.35
CA LYS A 437 -1.37 39.71 -13.98
C LYS A 437 -1.49 39.61 -15.50
N GLY A 438 -0.68 38.76 -16.12
CA GLY A 438 -0.71 38.51 -17.56
C GLY A 438 -2.05 37.90 -18.01
N HIS A 439 -2.59 36.97 -17.22
CA HIS A 439 -3.89 36.33 -17.49
C HIS A 439 -5.04 37.33 -17.45
N TYR A 440 -5.19 38.09 -16.37
CA TYR A 440 -6.25 39.09 -16.24
C TYR A 440 -6.14 40.28 -17.21
N ARG A 441 -4.96 40.52 -17.80
CA ARG A 441 -4.77 41.53 -18.87
C ARG A 441 -5.21 41.03 -20.25
N SER A 442 -5.46 39.73 -20.41
CA SER A 442 -5.96 39.16 -21.66
C SER A 442 -7.36 39.68 -21.97
N LYS A 443 -7.66 39.87 -23.26
CA LYS A 443 -8.98 40.33 -23.74
C LYS A 443 -9.87 39.20 -24.27
N THR A 444 -9.39 37.97 -24.24
CA THR A 444 -10.13 36.79 -24.71
C THR A 444 -10.58 35.98 -23.51
N ILE A 445 -11.78 35.41 -23.60
CA ILE A 445 -12.29 34.43 -22.63
C ILE A 445 -11.26 33.30 -22.50
N ARG A 446 -10.68 33.15 -21.31
CA ARG A 446 -9.63 32.16 -21.04
C ARG A 446 -9.75 31.62 -19.63
N ILE A 447 -9.41 30.35 -19.48
CA ILE A 447 -9.33 29.68 -18.18
C ILE A 447 -7.87 29.35 -17.88
N LEU A 448 -7.40 29.75 -16.71
CA LEU A 448 -6.09 29.38 -16.20
C LEU A 448 -6.24 28.24 -15.19
N PHE A 449 -5.69 27.07 -15.51
CA PHE A 449 -5.61 25.94 -14.60
C PHE A 449 -4.30 25.99 -13.83
N ILE A 450 -4.40 26.08 -12.51
CA ILE A 450 -3.26 26.00 -11.61
C ILE A 450 -3.32 24.64 -10.91
N ARG A 451 -2.44 23.73 -11.31
CA ARG A 451 -2.28 22.44 -10.65
C ARG A 451 -1.40 22.60 -9.41
N VAL A 452 -1.93 22.14 -8.29
CA VAL A 452 -1.29 22.22 -6.98
C VAL A 452 -1.18 20.81 -6.40
N ASP A 453 0.02 20.42 -5.97
CA ASP A 453 0.17 19.25 -5.12
C ASP A 453 -0.28 19.61 -3.71
N TYR A 454 -1.41 19.05 -3.27
CA TYR A 454 -1.98 19.40 -1.97
C TYR A 454 -1.03 19.09 -0.82
N HIS A 455 -0.15 18.08 -0.97
CA HIS A 455 0.71 17.63 0.11
C HIS A 455 2.06 18.33 0.10
N GLU A 456 2.71 18.43 -1.06
CA GLU A 456 4.05 19.03 -1.16
C GLU A 456 4.02 20.57 -1.17
N GLU A 457 2.95 21.20 -1.68
CA GLU A 457 2.92 22.64 -1.95
C GLU A 457 1.98 23.41 -0.98
N HIS A 458 1.54 22.79 0.13
CA HIS A 458 0.58 23.37 1.07
C HIS A 458 1.03 24.74 1.64
N GLU A 459 2.33 24.94 1.87
CA GLU A 459 2.88 26.20 2.38
C GLU A 459 2.71 27.39 1.42
N HIS A 460 2.52 27.13 0.12
CA HIS A 460 2.34 28.15 -0.92
C HIS A 460 0.87 28.52 -1.13
N ILE A 461 -0.08 27.72 -0.66
CA ILE A 461 -1.53 27.90 -0.92
C ILE A 461 -2.04 29.23 -0.35
N LEU A 462 -1.63 29.58 0.88
CA LEU A 462 -2.02 30.86 1.51
C LEU A 462 -1.53 32.04 0.67
N LEU A 463 -0.26 32.01 0.22
CA LEU A 463 0.30 33.05 -0.63
C LEU A 463 -0.45 33.15 -1.97
N LEU A 464 -0.71 32.02 -2.62
CA LEU A 464 -1.46 31.93 -3.86
C LEU A 464 -2.85 32.57 -3.72
N LYS A 465 -3.58 32.25 -2.65
CA LYS A 465 -4.90 32.84 -2.36
C LYS A 465 -4.86 34.36 -2.35
N HIS A 466 -3.92 34.97 -1.63
CA HIS A 466 -3.89 36.44 -1.55
C HIS A 466 -3.33 37.11 -2.79
N ILE A 467 -2.45 36.45 -3.56
CA ILE A 467 -2.07 36.97 -4.88
C ILE A 467 -3.31 37.03 -5.78
N LEU A 468 -4.13 35.97 -5.79
CA LEU A 468 -5.37 35.94 -6.56
C LEU A 468 -6.35 37.02 -6.10
N LEU A 469 -6.57 37.18 -4.79
CA LEU A 469 -7.46 38.22 -4.25
C LEU A 469 -6.96 39.65 -4.53
N ASN A 470 -5.66 39.89 -4.42
CA ASN A 470 -5.07 41.21 -4.64
C ASN A 470 -5.11 41.64 -6.11
N GLU A 471 -4.90 40.71 -7.03
CA GLU A 471 -4.82 40.96 -8.47
C GLU A 471 -6.15 40.73 -9.20
N HIS A 472 -7.19 40.25 -8.50
CA HIS A 472 -8.50 40.03 -9.07
C HIS A 472 -9.09 41.31 -9.66
N ILE A 473 -9.52 41.24 -10.92
CA ILE A 473 -10.21 42.33 -11.62
C ILE A 473 -11.67 41.93 -11.77
N SER A 474 -12.59 42.59 -11.04
CA SER A 474 -14.03 42.27 -11.01
C SER A 474 -14.78 42.40 -12.36
N GLN A 475 -14.09 42.64 -13.47
CA GLN A 475 -14.66 42.88 -14.81
C GLN A 475 -13.92 42.10 -15.92
N SER A 476 -13.18 41.03 -15.59
CA SER A 476 -12.48 40.23 -16.60
C SER A 476 -13.29 39.01 -17.03
N ASP A 477 -13.33 38.75 -18.34
CA ASP A 477 -13.91 37.51 -18.91
C ASP A 477 -12.99 36.27 -18.71
N CYS A 478 -12.07 36.34 -17.75
CA CYS A 478 -11.03 35.34 -17.49
C CYS A 478 -11.26 34.70 -16.11
N GLY A 479 -11.31 33.38 -16.06
CA GLY A 479 -11.44 32.61 -14.82
C GLY A 479 -10.15 31.89 -14.43
N VAL A 480 -9.98 31.63 -13.13
CA VAL A 480 -8.87 30.82 -12.58
C VAL A 480 -9.46 29.61 -11.87
N TRP A 481 -9.03 28.41 -12.28
CA TRP A 481 -9.39 27.17 -11.61
C TRP A 481 -8.18 26.55 -10.92
N LEU A 482 -8.33 26.27 -9.63
CA LEU A 482 -7.32 25.60 -8.82
C LEU A 482 -7.64 24.10 -8.82
N ILE A 483 -6.68 23.28 -9.26
CA ILE A 483 -6.80 21.82 -9.28
C ILE A 483 -5.84 21.27 -8.24
N PHE A 484 -6.40 20.85 -7.09
CA PHE A 484 -5.66 20.22 -6.01
C PHE A 484 -5.57 18.72 -6.25
N HIS A 485 -4.35 18.24 -6.45
CA HIS A 485 -4.02 16.83 -6.58
C HIS A 485 -3.80 16.23 -5.19
N LEU A 486 -4.72 15.36 -4.79
CA LEU A 486 -4.79 14.72 -3.49
C LEU A 486 -4.19 13.32 -3.52
N GLN A 487 -3.79 12.86 -2.33
CA GLN A 487 -3.43 11.47 -2.06
C GLN A 487 -4.22 10.98 -0.86
N ARG A 488 -5.12 10.02 -1.09
CA ARG A 488 -6.06 9.45 -0.11
C ARG A 488 -5.37 8.96 1.16
N ASN A 489 -4.19 8.36 1.05
CA ASN A 489 -3.40 7.83 2.16
C ASN A 489 -2.67 8.89 3.00
N LEU A 490 -2.57 10.14 2.52
CA LEU A 490 -1.85 11.22 3.19
C LEU A 490 -2.77 12.34 3.71
N LEU A 491 -4.08 12.29 3.46
CA LEU A 491 -5.05 13.32 3.88
C LEU A 491 -5.08 13.57 5.40
N ASN A 492 -4.53 12.68 6.21
CA ASN A 492 -4.44 12.82 7.66
C ASN A 492 -3.12 13.40 8.18
N GLN A 493 -2.17 13.72 7.29
CA GLN A 493 -0.84 14.18 7.69
C GLN A 493 -0.70 15.70 7.66
N ILE A 494 -1.62 16.40 7.00
CA ILE A 494 -1.51 17.83 6.73
C ILE A 494 -2.85 18.49 7.06
N ASP A 495 -2.79 19.49 7.94
CA ASP A 495 -3.89 20.40 8.20
C ASP A 495 -3.74 21.61 7.26
N ASN A 496 -4.58 21.68 6.22
CA ASN A 496 -4.64 22.84 5.35
C ASN A 496 -5.79 23.75 5.77
N ASP A 497 -5.43 24.83 6.47
CA ASP A 497 -6.36 25.83 7.01
C ASP A 497 -6.62 27.00 6.04
N VAL A 498 -6.47 26.79 4.73
CA VAL A 498 -6.69 27.87 3.74
C VAL A 498 -7.99 27.66 3.00
N ILE A 499 -8.94 28.57 3.22
CA ILE A 499 -10.28 28.51 2.63
C ILE A 499 -10.44 29.55 1.51
N PHE A 500 -10.94 29.15 0.35
CA PHE A 500 -11.26 30.05 -0.75
C PHE A 500 -12.73 30.50 -0.69
N ASN A 501 -13.02 31.50 0.14
CA ASN A 501 -14.39 32.00 0.35
C ASN A 501 -15.02 32.46 -0.98
N GLY A 502 -16.27 32.06 -1.21
CA GLY A 502 -17.03 32.39 -2.42
C GLY A 502 -16.64 31.62 -3.68
N TRP A 503 -15.63 30.75 -3.65
CA TRP A 503 -15.24 29.92 -4.79
C TRP A 503 -15.92 28.55 -4.66
N PRO A 504 -16.74 28.10 -5.63
CA PRO A 504 -17.31 26.76 -5.58
C PRO A 504 -16.21 25.69 -5.60
N SER A 505 -16.24 24.80 -4.61
CA SER A 505 -15.37 23.63 -4.54
C SER A 505 -16.11 22.37 -4.99
N ILE A 506 -15.46 21.55 -5.82
CA ILE A 506 -16.01 20.28 -6.34
C ILE A 506 -14.93 19.20 -6.24
N MET A 507 -15.31 18.01 -5.81
CA MET A 507 -14.47 16.82 -5.86
C MET A 507 -14.75 16.03 -7.14
N ILE A 508 -13.70 15.76 -7.94
CA ILE A 508 -13.73 14.89 -9.12
C ILE A 508 -12.63 13.85 -8.94
N ASN A 509 -13.02 12.62 -8.58
CA ASN A 509 -12.06 11.54 -8.28
C ASN A 509 -11.03 11.36 -9.39
N ASN A 510 -11.48 11.28 -10.64
CA ASN A 510 -10.63 11.16 -11.81
C ASN A 510 -11.05 12.16 -12.90
N LEU A 511 -10.12 13.03 -13.32
CA LEU A 511 -10.38 14.08 -14.32
C LEU A 511 -10.57 13.53 -15.74
N ASN A 512 -10.10 12.30 -16.02
CA ASN A 512 -10.18 11.69 -17.35
C ASN A 512 -11.28 10.63 -17.50
N ASP A 513 -11.74 10.03 -16.40
CA ASP A 513 -12.80 9.02 -16.41
C ASP A 513 -13.83 9.36 -15.33
N ASN A 514 -15.12 9.27 -15.66
CA ASN A 514 -16.23 9.55 -14.72
C ASN A 514 -17.01 8.27 -14.34
N LYS A 515 -16.40 7.10 -14.45
CA LYS A 515 -17.05 5.84 -14.08
C LYS A 515 -17.12 5.69 -12.57
N LEU A 516 -18.33 5.75 -12.04
CA LEU A 516 -18.64 5.39 -10.65
C LEU A 516 -18.96 3.89 -10.56
N ILE A 517 -18.78 3.31 -9.37
CA ILE A 517 -19.25 1.95 -9.08
C ILE A 517 -20.79 1.94 -9.17
N PRO A 518 -21.42 1.00 -9.86
CA PRO A 518 -22.88 0.85 -9.84
C PRO A 518 -23.46 0.72 -8.42
N LYS A 519 -24.60 1.38 -8.16
CA LYS A 519 -25.28 1.37 -6.84
C LYS A 519 -25.62 -0.03 -6.33
N ASP A 520 -25.96 -0.95 -7.23
CA ASP A 520 -26.30 -2.34 -6.91
C ASP A 520 -25.12 -3.07 -6.25
N ILE A 521 -23.89 -2.80 -6.73
CA ILE A 521 -22.68 -3.38 -6.16
C ILE A 521 -22.33 -2.72 -4.82
N LEU A 522 -22.46 -1.40 -4.73
CA LEU A 522 -22.18 -0.65 -3.50
C LEU A 522 -23.07 -1.11 -2.33
N SER A 523 -24.31 -1.49 -2.64
CA SER A 523 -25.27 -1.99 -1.65
C SER A 523 -25.00 -3.43 -1.23
N ASN A 524 -24.24 -4.19 -2.02
CA ASN A 524 -23.95 -5.59 -1.76
C ASN A 524 -22.62 -5.79 -1.01
N SER A 525 -22.68 -6.58 0.05
CA SER A 525 -21.49 -7.01 0.82
C SER A 525 -20.65 -8.09 0.12
N SER A 526 -21.20 -8.80 -0.87
CA SER A 526 -20.56 -9.97 -1.49
C SER A 526 -19.36 -9.61 -2.38
N TYR A 527 -18.20 -10.16 -2.04
CA TYR A 527 -17.00 -10.10 -2.90
C TYR A 527 -17.21 -10.73 -4.28
N LEU A 528 -18.01 -11.80 -4.37
CA LEU A 528 -18.17 -12.53 -5.63
C LEU A 528 -18.90 -11.66 -6.67
N GLU A 529 -19.94 -10.94 -6.26
CA GLU A 529 -20.66 -10.02 -7.14
C GLU A 529 -19.83 -8.79 -7.48
N PHE A 530 -19.02 -8.32 -6.53
CA PHE A 530 -18.07 -7.23 -6.76
C PHE A 530 -17.03 -7.59 -7.84
N VAL A 531 -16.43 -8.77 -7.75
CA VAL A 531 -15.35 -9.21 -8.64
C VAL A 531 -15.85 -9.68 -10.03
N THR A 532 -17.08 -10.19 -10.11
CA THR A 532 -17.66 -10.64 -11.38
C THR A 532 -18.20 -9.50 -12.24
N ASN A 533 -18.35 -8.30 -11.68
CA ASN A 533 -18.86 -7.15 -12.43
C ASN A 533 -17.85 -6.67 -13.50
N PRO A 534 -18.28 -6.43 -14.75
CA PRO A 534 -17.39 -5.98 -15.82
C PRO A 534 -16.69 -4.64 -15.53
N THR A 535 -17.31 -3.75 -14.75
CA THR A 535 -16.73 -2.44 -14.39
C THR A 535 -15.56 -2.57 -13.41
N CYS A 536 -15.57 -3.60 -12.57
CA CYS A 536 -14.59 -3.84 -11.51
C CYS A 536 -13.64 -5.00 -11.87
N ARG A 537 -13.62 -5.44 -13.14
CA ARG A 537 -12.82 -6.60 -13.55
C ARG A 537 -11.34 -6.25 -13.67
N VAL A 538 -10.50 -7.13 -13.15
CA VAL A 538 -9.04 -7.09 -13.28
C VAL A 538 -8.64 -7.13 -14.75
N LEU A 539 -7.84 -6.16 -15.19
CA LEU A 539 -7.19 -6.19 -16.50
C LEU A 539 -6.29 -7.43 -16.60
N GLY A 540 -6.30 -8.13 -17.74
CA GLY A 540 -5.56 -9.38 -17.91
C GLY A 540 -4.05 -9.27 -17.62
N SER A 541 -3.45 -8.08 -17.77
CA SER A 541 -2.05 -7.80 -17.43
C SER A 541 -1.78 -7.80 -15.92
N SER A 542 -2.66 -7.23 -15.09
CA SER A 542 -2.44 -7.23 -13.63
C SER A 542 -2.66 -8.61 -13.01
N LEU A 543 -3.48 -9.46 -13.64
CA LEU A 543 -3.60 -10.87 -13.25
C LEU A 543 -2.31 -11.67 -13.55
N ASN A 544 -1.64 -11.39 -14.66
CA ASN A 544 -0.34 -12.00 -14.99
C ASN A 544 0.72 -11.66 -13.93
N ASP A 545 0.82 -10.39 -13.54
CA ASP A 545 1.72 -9.94 -12.47
C ASP A 545 1.38 -10.56 -11.11
N LEU A 546 0.10 -10.81 -10.87
CA LEU A 546 -0.38 -11.46 -9.65
C LEU A 546 0.04 -12.93 -9.61
N ILE A 547 -0.10 -13.66 -10.73
CA ILE A 547 0.36 -15.04 -10.86
C ILE A 547 1.86 -15.12 -10.54
N GLY A 548 2.67 -14.24 -11.12
CA GLY A 548 4.11 -14.18 -10.85
C GLY A 548 4.39 -13.98 -9.36
N ARG A 549 3.71 -13.01 -8.72
CA ARG A 549 3.83 -12.77 -7.27
C ARG A 549 3.42 -13.98 -6.42
N CYS A 550 2.30 -14.63 -6.74
CA CYS A 550 1.85 -15.84 -6.03
C CYS A 550 2.89 -16.97 -6.09
N LEU A 551 3.49 -17.21 -7.26
CA LEU A 551 4.52 -18.24 -7.44
C LEU A 551 5.80 -17.94 -6.64
N THR A 552 6.13 -16.67 -6.38
CA THR A 552 7.28 -16.33 -5.52
C THR A 552 7.09 -16.72 -4.06
N LYS A 553 5.84 -16.83 -3.58
CA LYS A 553 5.52 -17.28 -2.21
C LYS A 553 5.78 -18.77 -2.01
N ILE A 554 5.89 -19.56 -3.08
CA ILE A 554 6.17 -20.99 -3.02
C ILE A 554 7.68 -21.21 -2.97
N ARG A 555 8.19 -21.73 -1.86
CA ARG A 555 9.60 -22.11 -1.70
C ARG A 555 9.76 -23.61 -1.90
N TYR A 556 10.53 -23.97 -2.92
CA TYR A 556 10.85 -25.35 -3.21
C TYR A 556 11.98 -25.84 -2.31
N THR A 557 11.76 -26.96 -1.65
CA THR A 557 12.81 -27.71 -0.94
C THR A 557 13.24 -28.88 -1.82
N VAL A 558 14.54 -29.00 -2.04
CA VAL A 558 15.14 -30.10 -2.83
C VAL A 558 16.21 -30.75 -1.97
N ALA A 559 16.22 -32.09 -1.91
CA ALA A 559 17.15 -32.85 -1.06
C ALA A 559 18.63 -32.57 -1.42
N ASN A 560 18.92 -32.34 -2.70
CA ASN A 560 20.22 -31.88 -3.18
C ASN A 560 20.18 -30.37 -3.49
N GLN A 561 20.91 -29.57 -2.72
CA GLN A 561 20.94 -28.10 -2.82
C GLN A 561 21.51 -27.53 -4.15
N GLN A 562 21.86 -28.39 -5.11
CA GLN A 562 22.54 -28.03 -6.37
C GLN A 562 21.58 -27.53 -7.48
N HIS A 563 20.27 -27.71 -7.35
CA HIS A 563 19.30 -27.45 -8.43
C HIS A 563 18.72 -26.01 -8.50
N LYS A 564 19.37 -25.00 -7.90
CA LYS A 564 18.82 -23.62 -7.88
C LYS A 564 18.56 -23.05 -9.28
N HIS A 565 19.42 -23.36 -10.24
CA HIS A 565 19.27 -22.90 -11.62
C HIS A 565 18.04 -23.52 -12.29
N GLU A 566 17.87 -24.84 -12.16
CA GLU A 566 16.75 -25.58 -12.73
C GLU A 566 15.40 -25.18 -12.13
N ILE A 567 15.36 -24.87 -10.82
CA ILE A 567 14.16 -24.35 -10.16
C ILE A 567 13.77 -22.98 -10.74
N ASN A 568 14.75 -22.10 -10.99
CA ASN A 568 14.50 -20.80 -11.59
C ASN A 568 14.05 -20.93 -13.06
N GLU A 569 14.68 -21.81 -13.85
CA GLU A 569 14.22 -22.11 -15.20
C GLU A 569 12.81 -22.70 -15.23
N ARG A 570 12.47 -23.59 -14.29
CA ARG A 570 11.11 -24.12 -14.14
C ARG A 570 10.12 -23.01 -13.82
N ARG A 571 10.42 -22.12 -12.86
CA ARG A 571 9.56 -20.98 -12.54
C ARG A 571 9.35 -20.06 -13.73
N ASN A 572 10.40 -19.76 -14.49
CA ASN A 572 10.29 -18.95 -15.70
C ASN A 572 9.42 -19.62 -16.77
N ARG A 573 9.55 -20.95 -16.95
CA ARG A 573 8.66 -21.73 -17.85
C ARG A 573 7.20 -21.65 -17.44
N ILE A 574 6.91 -21.76 -16.14
CA ILE A 574 5.56 -21.62 -15.60
C ILE A 574 5.03 -20.22 -15.87
N ILE A 575 5.77 -19.19 -15.50
CA ILE A 575 5.38 -17.79 -15.72
C ILE A 575 5.13 -17.56 -17.22
N ASP A 576 6.07 -17.93 -18.09
CA ASP A 576 5.95 -17.80 -19.54
C ASP A 576 4.66 -18.43 -20.09
N SER A 577 4.30 -19.63 -19.60
CA SER A 577 3.09 -20.33 -20.05
C SER A 577 1.79 -19.62 -19.66
N PHE A 578 1.81 -18.82 -18.59
CA PHE A 578 0.66 -18.02 -18.16
C PHE A 578 0.66 -16.61 -18.78
N THR A 579 1.84 -16.05 -19.09
CA THR A 579 1.99 -14.64 -19.50
C THR A 579 2.11 -14.40 -21.00
N ARG A 580 2.51 -15.40 -21.81
CA ARG A 580 2.67 -15.20 -23.26
C ARG A 580 1.35 -14.83 -23.94
N PRO A 581 1.34 -13.82 -24.83
CA PRO A 581 0.16 -13.47 -25.61
C PRO A 581 -0.20 -14.66 -26.50
N ILE A 582 -1.50 -14.92 -26.58
CA ILE A 582 -2.14 -16.06 -27.26
C ILE A 582 -1.67 -16.16 -28.72
N ALA A 583 -0.58 -16.89 -28.96
CA ALA A 583 -0.28 -17.45 -30.26
C ALA A 583 -1.11 -18.74 -30.42
N ASN A 584 -1.27 -19.23 -31.65
CA ASN A 584 -2.32 -20.19 -32.02
C ASN A 584 -2.17 -21.62 -31.45
N ASP A 585 -1.35 -21.86 -30.43
CA ASP A 585 -1.22 -23.18 -29.81
C ASP A 585 -2.42 -23.49 -28.90
N GLU A 586 -3.21 -24.49 -29.29
CA GLU A 586 -4.38 -24.97 -28.55
C GLU A 586 -4.02 -25.60 -27.19
N SER A 587 -2.77 -26.00 -26.97
CA SER A 587 -2.27 -26.63 -25.75
C SER A 587 -2.04 -25.65 -24.59
N GLU A 588 -1.49 -24.46 -24.86
CA GLU A 588 -1.25 -23.42 -23.83
C GLU A 588 -2.57 -22.76 -23.38
N LYS A 589 -3.58 -22.70 -24.26
CA LYS A 589 -4.92 -22.22 -23.94
C LYS A 589 -5.61 -23.04 -22.85
N LYS A 590 -5.32 -24.35 -22.76
CA LYS A 590 -5.99 -25.27 -21.84
C LYS A 590 -5.59 -25.03 -20.37
N LEU A 591 -4.32 -24.88 -20.02
CA LEU A 591 -3.93 -24.75 -18.61
C LEU A 591 -4.43 -23.44 -17.98
N ARG A 592 -4.27 -22.30 -18.66
CA ARG A 592 -4.80 -21.01 -18.18
C ARG A 592 -6.32 -21.03 -18.04
N THR A 593 -7.05 -21.57 -19.01
CA THR A 593 -8.52 -21.67 -18.93
C THR A 593 -8.98 -22.64 -17.83
N ILE A 594 -8.24 -23.73 -17.60
CA ILE A 594 -8.47 -24.64 -16.47
C ILE A 594 -8.27 -23.89 -15.14
N VAL A 595 -7.15 -23.17 -14.97
CA VAL A 595 -6.88 -22.39 -13.76
C VAL A 595 -7.93 -21.30 -13.52
N GLU A 596 -8.28 -20.52 -14.54
CA GLU A 596 -9.33 -19.49 -14.45
C GLU A 596 -10.71 -20.09 -14.12
N GLY A 597 -11.05 -21.23 -14.75
CA GLY A 597 -12.28 -21.98 -14.49
C GLY A 597 -12.35 -22.50 -13.05
N TRP A 598 -11.28 -23.13 -12.57
CA TRP A 598 -11.22 -23.63 -11.18
C TRP A 598 -11.15 -22.51 -10.16
N LEU A 599 -10.48 -21.40 -10.46
CA LEU A 599 -10.46 -20.22 -9.60
C LEU A 599 -11.89 -19.67 -9.42
N SER A 600 -12.67 -19.56 -10.50
CA SER A 600 -14.08 -19.15 -10.41
C SER A 600 -14.92 -20.10 -9.56
N LYS A 601 -14.69 -21.41 -9.67
CA LYS A 601 -15.39 -22.44 -8.89
C LYS A 601 -14.96 -22.44 -7.41
N LEU A 602 -13.68 -22.20 -7.12
CA LEU A 602 -13.18 -22.07 -5.75
C LEU A 602 -13.72 -20.82 -5.06
N MET A 603 -13.80 -19.70 -5.77
CA MET A 603 -14.43 -18.47 -5.27
C MET A 603 -15.91 -18.65 -4.92
N GLN A 604 -16.63 -19.52 -5.62
CA GLN A 604 -18.05 -19.83 -5.32
C GLN A 604 -18.22 -20.83 -4.17
N THR A 605 -17.29 -21.76 -4.01
CA THR A 605 -17.41 -22.89 -3.07
C THR A 605 -16.76 -22.64 -1.71
N ILE A 606 -15.66 -21.89 -1.68
CA ILE A 606 -14.90 -21.60 -0.45
C ILE A 606 -15.17 -20.16 -0.03
N PRO A 607 -15.82 -19.94 1.13
CA PRO A 607 -16.04 -18.59 1.64
C PRO A 607 -14.69 -17.97 2.01
N PHE A 608 -14.57 -16.68 1.74
CA PHE A 608 -13.33 -15.91 2.01
C PHE A 608 -12.98 -15.83 3.52
N SER A 609 -13.88 -16.22 4.43
CA SER A 609 -13.74 -15.97 5.87
C SER A 609 -13.01 -17.07 6.65
N ASN A 610 -11.75 -16.79 7.03
CA ASN A 610 -11.14 -17.28 8.28
C ASN A 610 -10.74 -16.14 9.24
N TYR A 611 -11.02 -14.88 8.89
CA TYR A 611 -10.70 -13.67 9.68
C TYR A 611 -11.96 -12.91 10.11
N GLY A 612 -12.68 -13.44 11.10
CA GLY A 612 -13.80 -12.74 11.72
C GLY A 612 -14.98 -12.41 10.79
N SER A 613 -16.04 -11.84 11.35
CA SER A 613 -17.26 -11.48 10.61
C SER A 613 -17.04 -10.37 9.56
N TYR A 614 -15.99 -9.55 9.73
CA TYR A 614 -15.75 -8.35 8.92
C TYR A 614 -15.07 -8.62 7.57
N ALA A 615 -14.36 -9.75 7.41
CA ALA A 615 -13.69 -10.08 6.15
C ALA A 615 -14.65 -10.53 5.05
N ALA A 616 -15.92 -10.82 5.36
CA ALA A 616 -16.90 -11.22 4.36
C ALA A 616 -17.40 -10.05 3.50
N ASP A 617 -17.29 -8.81 3.99
CA ASP A 617 -17.75 -7.60 3.29
C ASP A 617 -16.56 -6.83 2.69
N TRP A 618 -16.53 -6.71 1.36
CA TRP A 618 -15.44 -6.04 0.65
C TRP A 618 -15.30 -4.56 1.02
N ARG A 619 -16.40 -3.92 1.42
CA ARG A 619 -16.46 -2.51 1.80
C ARG A 619 -15.74 -2.30 3.13
N TYR A 620 -16.03 -3.17 4.11
CA TYR A 620 -15.31 -3.17 5.39
C TYR A 620 -13.83 -3.48 5.21
N HIS A 621 -13.48 -4.45 4.37
CA HIS A 621 -12.08 -4.79 4.11
C HIS A 621 -11.31 -3.62 3.47
N LEU A 622 -11.89 -2.91 2.51
CA LEU A 622 -11.29 -1.71 1.90
C LEU A 622 -10.99 -0.63 2.96
N LEU A 623 -11.91 -0.44 3.90
CA LEU A 623 -11.81 0.58 4.96
C LEU A 623 -10.95 0.17 6.17
N THR A 624 -10.69 -1.12 6.39
CA THR A 624 -9.99 -1.61 7.60
C THR A 624 -8.58 -2.12 7.33
N THR A 625 -8.25 -2.47 6.09
CA THR A 625 -6.96 -3.09 5.77
C THR A 625 -5.82 -2.06 5.76
N PRO A 626 -4.80 -2.19 6.63
CA PRO A 626 -3.75 -1.18 6.78
C PRO A 626 -2.87 -1.04 5.53
N THR A 627 -2.66 -2.11 4.77
CA THR A 627 -1.89 -2.05 3.52
C THR A 627 -2.60 -1.19 2.47
N ILE A 628 -3.92 -1.29 2.36
CA ILE A 628 -4.73 -0.48 1.43
C ILE A 628 -4.71 0.99 1.88
N ILE A 629 -4.97 1.24 3.17
CA ILE A 629 -5.01 2.59 3.73
C ILE A 629 -3.65 3.30 3.58
N GLY A 630 -2.54 2.60 3.81
CA GLY A 630 -1.20 3.20 3.76
C GLY A 630 -0.60 3.35 2.35
N SER A 631 -0.98 2.52 1.38
CA SER A 631 -0.34 2.49 0.06
C SER A 631 -1.15 3.09 -1.09
N CYS A 632 -2.49 3.09 -1.01
CA CYS A 632 -3.34 3.52 -2.12
C CYS A 632 -3.52 5.05 -2.13
N ARG A 633 -3.17 5.68 -3.27
CA ARG A 633 -3.26 7.13 -3.45
C ARG A 633 -4.66 7.60 -3.85
N SER A 634 -5.41 6.77 -4.55
CA SER A 634 -6.79 7.06 -4.98
C SER A 634 -7.77 6.01 -4.46
N PHE A 635 -9.07 6.32 -4.55
CA PHE A 635 -10.11 5.34 -4.29
C PHE A 635 -10.07 4.17 -5.30
N ASP A 636 -9.81 4.46 -6.58
CA ASP A 636 -9.70 3.43 -7.62
C ASP A 636 -8.52 2.47 -7.37
N ASP A 637 -7.38 3.00 -6.90
CA ASP A 637 -6.24 2.17 -6.47
C ASP A 637 -6.63 1.28 -5.30
N ALA A 638 -7.42 1.79 -4.35
CA ALA A 638 -7.89 1.04 -3.19
C ALA A 638 -8.87 -0.08 -3.58
N LEU A 639 -9.77 0.19 -4.52
CA LEU A 639 -10.64 -0.84 -5.11
C LEU A 639 -9.81 -1.91 -5.81
N HIS A 640 -8.90 -1.51 -6.69
CA HIS A 640 -8.05 -2.43 -7.43
C HIS A 640 -7.20 -3.28 -6.46
N ALA A 641 -6.61 -2.68 -5.43
CA ALA A 641 -5.84 -3.40 -4.41
C ALA A 641 -6.72 -4.39 -3.62
N THR A 642 -7.96 -4.01 -3.27
CA THR A 642 -8.93 -4.90 -2.61
C THR A 642 -9.21 -6.13 -3.47
N ILE A 643 -9.43 -5.93 -4.77
CA ILE A 643 -9.64 -7.01 -5.74
C ILE A 643 -8.39 -7.87 -5.87
N MET A 644 -7.20 -7.27 -6.00
CA MET A 644 -5.93 -8.02 -6.09
C MET A 644 -5.71 -8.91 -4.87
N LEU A 645 -5.95 -8.39 -3.65
CA LEU A 645 -5.79 -9.15 -2.41
C LEU A 645 -6.77 -10.32 -2.33
N PHE A 646 -8.00 -10.13 -2.83
CA PHE A 646 -8.96 -11.21 -2.94
C PHE A 646 -8.45 -12.31 -3.88
N TYR A 647 -8.05 -11.97 -5.11
CA TYR A 647 -7.49 -12.95 -6.06
C TYR A 647 -6.20 -13.61 -5.56
N ASP A 648 -5.31 -12.86 -4.89
CA ASP A 648 -4.06 -13.37 -4.31
C ASP A 648 -4.30 -14.57 -3.40
N LYS A 649 -5.31 -14.48 -2.52
CA LYS A 649 -5.65 -15.55 -1.58
C LYS A 649 -6.09 -16.84 -2.27
N TYR A 650 -6.97 -16.74 -3.27
CA TYR A 650 -7.44 -17.91 -4.02
C TYR A 650 -6.39 -18.46 -4.98
N LEU A 651 -5.56 -17.60 -5.59
CA LEU A 651 -4.45 -18.05 -6.44
C LEU A 651 -3.37 -18.76 -5.62
N VAL A 652 -3.02 -18.26 -4.43
CA VAL A 652 -2.08 -18.95 -3.53
C VAL A 652 -2.64 -20.30 -3.08
N LEU A 653 -3.94 -20.39 -2.78
CA LEU A 653 -4.59 -21.67 -2.47
C LEU A 653 -4.51 -22.65 -3.65
N LEU A 654 -4.89 -22.20 -4.85
CA LEU A 654 -4.93 -23.02 -6.05
C LEU A 654 -3.52 -23.46 -6.47
N PHE A 655 -2.56 -22.53 -6.58
CA PHE A 655 -1.18 -22.86 -6.93
C PHE A 655 -0.49 -23.69 -5.84
N GLY A 656 -0.73 -23.39 -4.56
CA GLY A 656 -0.23 -24.21 -3.46
C GLY A 656 -0.70 -25.66 -3.56
N HIS A 657 -1.98 -25.86 -3.86
CA HIS A 657 -2.56 -27.19 -4.09
C HIS A 657 -2.02 -27.87 -5.35
N LEU A 658 -2.00 -27.17 -6.49
CA LEU A 658 -1.52 -27.69 -7.76
C LEU A 658 -0.04 -28.13 -7.67
N GLU A 659 0.79 -27.34 -6.99
CA GLU A 659 2.21 -27.65 -6.78
C GLU A 659 2.41 -28.77 -5.76
N HIS A 660 1.62 -28.81 -4.67
CA HIS A 660 1.73 -29.86 -3.65
C HIS A 660 1.51 -31.26 -4.22
N HIS A 661 0.60 -31.38 -5.19
CA HIS A 661 0.27 -32.64 -5.87
C HIS A 661 0.92 -32.78 -7.26
N SER A 662 1.85 -31.90 -7.62
CA SER A 662 2.60 -31.93 -8.89
C SER A 662 1.73 -31.89 -10.17
N PHE A 663 0.57 -31.26 -10.12
CA PHE A 663 -0.35 -31.15 -11.28
C PHE A 663 0.23 -30.32 -12.44
N ILE A 664 1.11 -29.36 -12.16
CA ILE A 664 1.72 -28.50 -13.18
C ILE A 664 2.76 -29.25 -14.01
N ASP A 665 3.67 -29.98 -13.36
CA ASP A 665 4.71 -30.74 -14.07
C ASP A 665 4.12 -31.88 -14.91
N THR A 666 3.11 -32.55 -14.37
CA THR A 666 2.39 -33.63 -15.06
C THR A 666 1.60 -33.12 -16.26
N TYR A 667 1.08 -31.89 -16.21
CA TYR A 667 0.46 -31.26 -17.37
C TYR A 667 1.46 -30.95 -18.50
N TYR A 668 2.68 -30.52 -18.18
CA TYR A 668 3.72 -30.35 -19.21
C TYR A 668 4.13 -31.68 -19.82
N PHE A 669 4.17 -32.75 -19.02
CA PHE A 669 4.41 -34.09 -19.54
C PHE A 669 3.30 -34.52 -20.51
N LEU A 670 2.02 -34.39 -20.10
CA LEU A 670 0.84 -34.63 -20.95
C LEU A 670 0.90 -33.88 -22.28
N SER A 671 1.33 -32.62 -22.24
CA SER A 671 1.40 -31.76 -23.43
C SER A 671 2.48 -32.20 -24.44
N ASN A 672 3.49 -32.94 -23.97
CA ASN A 672 4.60 -33.43 -24.79
C ASN A 672 4.42 -34.89 -25.26
N GLU A 673 3.37 -35.59 -24.82
CA GLU A 673 3.11 -36.97 -25.26
C GLU A 673 2.51 -37.03 -26.67
N ASN A 674 3.16 -37.80 -27.55
CA ASN A 674 2.74 -37.95 -28.95
C ASN A 674 1.61 -38.99 -29.15
N ASN A 675 1.37 -39.87 -28.18
CA ASN A 675 0.40 -40.96 -28.27
C ASN A 675 -0.99 -40.50 -27.79
N LYS A 676 -1.91 -40.27 -28.73
CA LYS A 676 -3.26 -39.74 -28.42
C LYS A 676 -4.08 -40.58 -27.44
N THR A 677 -4.01 -41.91 -27.54
CA THR A 677 -4.77 -42.81 -26.64
C THR A 677 -4.28 -42.73 -25.20
N ILE A 678 -2.95 -42.71 -25.01
CA ILE A 678 -2.32 -42.57 -23.70
C ILE A 678 -2.58 -41.17 -23.14
N HIS A 679 -2.50 -40.14 -23.99
CA HIS A 679 -2.83 -38.77 -23.63
C HIS A 679 -4.26 -38.62 -23.10
N ASP A 680 -5.25 -39.22 -23.77
CA ASP A 680 -6.66 -39.13 -23.36
C ASP A 680 -6.90 -39.89 -22.04
N ASP A 681 -6.31 -41.08 -21.88
CA ASP A 681 -6.41 -41.88 -20.64
C ASP A 681 -5.74 -41.16 -19.45
N LEU A 682 -4.53 -40.63 -19.65
CA LEU A 682 -3.83 -39.86 -18.62
C LEU A 682 -4.53 -38.54 -18.30
N TYR A 683 -5.12 -37.86 -19.29
CA TYR A 683 -5.91 -36.65 -19.05
C TYR A 683 -7.16 -36.94 -18.22
N HIS A 684 -7.85 -38.06 -18.47
CA HIS A 684 -8.99 -38.49 -17.66
C HIS A 684 -8.58 -38.72 -16.20
N ILE A 685 -7.48 -39.45 -15.98
CA ILE A 685 -6.94 -39.68 -14.64
C ILE A 685 -6.53 -38.36 -13.99
N TRP A 686 -5.90 -37.46 -14.74
CA TRP A 686 -5.48 -36.15 -14.26
C TRP A 686 -6.67 -35.29 -13.81
N TYR A 687 -7.74 -35.25 -14.62
CA TYR A 687 -8.93 -34.46 -14.34
C TYR A 687 -9.73 -35.01 -13.15
N ASP A 688 -9.91 -36.33 -13.05
CA ASP A 688 -10.56 -36.98 -11.90
C ASP A 688 -9.78 -36.77 -10.60
N SER A 689 -8.46 -36.89 -10.67
CA SER A 689 -7.56 -36.64 -9.53
C SER A 689 -7.64 -35.19 -9.09
N LEU A 690 -7.71 -34.24 -10.02
CA LEU A 690 -7.87 -32.83 -9.70
C LEU A 690 -9.22 -32.55 -9.02
N ILE A 691 -10.33 -33.11 -9.51
CA ILE A 691 -11.65 -32.93 -8.89
C ILE A 691 -11.65 -33.46 -7.46
N SER A 692 -11.19 -34.70 -7.27
CA SER A 692 -11.23 -35.36 -5.96
C SER A 692 -10.33 -34.70 -4.92
N THR A 693 -9.15 -34.22 -5.33
CA THR A 693 -8.23 -33.49 -4.44
C THR A 693 -8.76 -32.10 -4.11
N LEU A 694 -9.37 -31.40 -5.09
CA LEU A 694 -9.96 -30.08 -4.88
C LEU A 694 -11.18 -30.06 -3.93
N GLU A 695 -11.83 -31.20 -3.68
CA GLU A 695 -12.86 -31.33 -2.63
C GLU A 695 -12.27 -31.30 -1.21
N THR A 696 -10.98 -31.64 -1.06
CA THR A 696 -10.28 -31.80 0.23
C THR A 696 -9.15 -30.79 0.45
N VAL A 697 -9.20 -29.64 -0.23
CA VAL A 697 -8.15 -28.62 -0.19
C VAL A 697 -7.88 -28.12 1.23
N ASP A 698 -6.60 -28.06 1.60
CA ASP A 698 -6.14 -27.43 2.84
C ASP A 698 -6.37 -25.92 2.80
N ARG A 699 -7.45 -25.48 3.46
CA ARG A 699 -7.83 -24.07 3.58
C ARG A 699 -6.81 -23.23 4.35
N THR A 700 -5.89 -23.84 5.09
CA THR A 700 -4.84 -23.09 5.81
C THR A 700 -3.80 -22.46 4.89
N MET A 701 -3.68 -22.95 3.64
CA MET A 701 -2.73 -22.42 2.65
C MET A 701 -3.02 -20.98 2.23
N MET A 702 -4.28 -20.52 2.27
CA MET A 702 -4.66 -19.13 1.94
C MET A 702 -3.92 -18.07 2.78
N ASN A 703 -3.49 -18.43 3.98
CA ASN A 703 -2.97 -17.49 4.96
C ASN A 703 -1.46 -17.59 5.17
N ARG A 704 -0.77 -18.46 4.43
CA ARG A 704 0.68 -18.60 4.56
C ARG A 704 1.38 -17.60 3.65
N ASP A 705 2.29 -16.81 4.21
CA ASP A 705 3.16 -15.92 3.44
C ASP A 705 4.18 -16.71 2.61
N VAL A 706 4.56 -17.90 3.09
CA VAL A 706 5.48 -18.81 2.45
C VAL A 706 4.92 -20.23 2.51
N ILE A 707 4.87 -20.91 1.37
CA ILE A 707 4.51 -22.33 1.28
C ILE A 707 5.76 -23.11 0.93
N GLU A 708 6.22 -23.96 1.84
CA GLU A 708 7.34 -24.87 1.57
C GLU A 708 6.81 -26.16 0.93
N ILE A 709 7.29 -26.47 -0.27
CA ILE A 709 6.88 -27.65 -1.04
C ILE A 709 8.12 -28.46 -1.41
N PRO A 710 8.16 -29.78 -1.13
CA PRO A 710 9.20 -30.65 -1.65
C PRO A 710 9.02 -30.82 -3.16
N LEU A 711 10.03 -30.46 -3.94
CA LEU A 711 9.98 -30.53 -5.41
C LEU A 711 10.69 -31.80 -5.90
N PHE A 712 9.96 -32.61 -6.67
CA PHE A 712 10.47 -33.78 -7.36
C PHE A 712 10.35 -33.56 -8.87
N PHE A 713 11.46 -33.69 -9.60
CA PHE A 713 11.46 -33.53 -11.04
C PHE A 713 11.01 -34.81 -11.76
N ASN A 714 10.47 -34.66 -12.97
CA ASN A 714 10.11 -35.75 -13.89
C ASN A 714 9.01 -36.72 -13.41
N LEU A 715 8.11 -36.27 -12.53
CA LEU A 715 6.88 -37.02 -12.22
C LEU A 715 5.91 -36.98 -13.41
N ARG A 716 5.29 -38.12 -13.73
CA ARG A 716 4.41 -38.31 -14.88
C ARG A 716 2.94 -38.32 -14.51
N PHE A 717 2.60 -38.84 -13.33
CA PHE A 717 1.26 -38.86 -12.75
C PHE A 717 1.07 -37.78 -11.68
N PRO A 718 -0.13 -37.17 -11.60
CA PRO A 718 -0.47 -36.28 -10.50
C PRO A 718 -0.61 -37.07 -9.20
N CYS A 719 -0.37 -36.44 -8.05
CA CYS A 719 -0.50 -37.06 -6.72
C CYS A 719 0.44 -38.26 -6.46
N ALA A 720 1.50 -38.42 -7.24
CA ALA A 720 2.45 -39.53 -7.09
C ALA A 720 3.11 -39.57 -5.70
N THR A 721 3.43 -38.40 -5.12
CA THR A 721 4.00 -38.27 -3.77
C THR A 721 3.06 -38.80 -2.68
N THR A 722 1.77 -38.49 -2.81
CA THR A 722 0.74 -38.95 -1.87
C THR A 722 0.45 -40.44 -2.03
N GLU A 723 0.47 -40.95 -3.26
CA GLU A 723 0.36 -42.40 -3.53
C GLU A 723 1.54 -43.17 -2.94
N TYR A 724 2.76 -42.65 -3.09
CA TYR A 724 3.94 -43.22 -2.47
C TYR A 724 3.88 -43.17 -0.93
N GLY A 725 3.24 -42.15 -0.36
CA GLY A 725 2.92 -42.10 1.06
C GLY A 725 2.03 -43.27 1.50
N ILE A 726 1.09 -43.72 0.67
CA ILE A 726 0.26 -44.90 0.92
C ILE A 726 1.13 -46.17 0.83
N ILE A 727 2.04 -46.25 -0.14
CA ILE A 727 3.01 -47.35 -0.23
C ILE A 727 3.85 -47.44 1.06
N ARG A 728 4.33 -46.32 1.60
CA ARG A 728 5.03 -46.30 2.90
C ARG A 728 4.16 -46.79 4.06
N GLN A 729 2.90 -46.37 4.12
CA GLN A 729 1.97 -46.88 5.14
C GLN A 729 1.74 -48.39 5.01
N ILE A 730 1.68 -48.92 3.78
CA ILE A 730 1.57 -50.35 3.53
C ILE A 730 2.87 -51.07 3.96
N ARG A 731 4.06 -50.49 3.71
CA ARG A 731 5.33 -51.04 4.23
C ARG A 731 5.33 -51.14 5.75
N ASP A 732 4.85 -50.10 6.44
CA ASP A 732 4.79 -50.11 7.90
C ASP A 732 3.82 -51.17 8.44
N THR A 733 2.70 -51.41 7.75
CA THR A 733 1.74 -52.45 8.15
C THR A 733 2.25 -53.84 7.86
N THR A 734 2.95 -54.05 6.73
CA THR A 734 3.56 -55.35 6.38
C THR A 734 4.75 -55.68 7.26
N MET A 735 5.61 -54.71 7.59
CA MET A 735 6.76 -54.91 8.49
C MET A 735 6.34 -55.29 9.91
N LYS A 736 5.29 -54.65 10.46
CA LYS A 736 4.73 -55.04 11.77
C LYS A 736 4.23 -56.49 11.76
N ARG A 737 3.55 -56.90 10.69
CA ARG A 737 3.04 -58.28 10.57
C ARG A 737 4.14 -59.31 10.36
N ARG A 738 5.20 -58.98 9.63
CA ARG A 738 6.39 -59.85 9.46
C ARG A 738 7.09 -60.11 10.79
N GLN A 739 7.01 -59.16 11.74
CA GLN A 739 7.49 -59.34 13.11
C GLN A 739 6.54 -60.16 13.99
N ASP A 740 5.23 -60.08 13.73
CA ASP A 740 4.21 -60.81 14.50
C ASP A 740 4.12 -62.30 14.12
N ASP A 741 4.49 -62.69 12.87
CA ASP A 741 4.36 -64.07 12.39
C ASP A 741 5.48 -64.45 11.38
N GLU A 742 6.55 -65.10 11.87
CA GLU A 742 7.75 -65.46 11.09
C GLU A 742 7.52 -66.52 9.98
N ARG A 743 6.32 -67.12 9.89
CA ARG A 743 6.00 -68.22 8.96
C ARG A 743 5.28 -67.80 7.68
N ILE A 744 4.94 -66.52 7.52
CA ILE A 744 4.20 -66.04 6.35
C ILE A 744 5.12 -66.01 5.13
N GLN A 745 4.70 -66.63 4.02
CA GLN A 745 5.43 -66.62 2.75
C GLN A 745 5.41 -65.22 2.11
N SER A 746 6.49 -64.84 1.42
CA SER A 746 6.63 -63.53 0.74
C SER A 746 5.48 -63.24 -0.22
N ASP A 747 4.97 -64.27 -0.87
CA ASP A 747 3.99 -64.15 -1.95
C ASP A 747 2.59 -63.84 -1.39
N GLU A 748 2.23 -64.42 -0.23
CA GLU A 748 0.98 -64.09 0.48
C GLU A 748 0.98 -62.65 1.01
N LEU A 749 2.14 -62.13 1.42
CA LEU A 749 2.29 -60.73 1.81
C LEU A 749 2.19 -59.79 0.60
N ALA A 750 2.72 -60.20 -0.56
CA ALA A 750 2.67 -59.40 -1.80
C ALA A 750 1.24 -59.23 -2.31
N ASP A 751 0.44 -60.31 -2.31
CA ASP A 751 -0.96 -60.28 -2.71
C ASP A 751 -1.83 -59.43 -1.75
N GLN A 752 -1.56 -59.51 -0.45
CA GLN A 752 -2.25 -58.67 0.55
C GLN A 752 -1.84 -57.19 0.45
N ALA A 753 -0.58 -56.90 0.16
CA ALA A 753 -0.13 -55.53 -0.08
C ALA A 753 -0.76 -54.95 -1.35
N MET A 754 -0.92 -55.78 -2.39
CA MET A 754 -1.56 -55.38 -3.65
C MET A 754 -3.05 -55.07 -3.46
N THR A 755 -3.77 -55.90 -2.70
CA THR A 755 -5.20 -55.62 -2.39
C THR A 755 -5.36 -54.34 -1.57
N GLN A 756 -4.49 -54.10 -0.59
CA GLN A 756 -4.48 -52.83 0.17
C GLN A 756 -4.15 -51.62 -0.71
N LEU A 757 -3.25 -51.76 -1.68
CA LEU A 757 -2.92 -50.71 -2.63
C LEU A 757 -4.14 -50.39 -3.51
N THR A 758 -4.81 -51.40 -4.06
CA THR A 758 -6.01 -51.19 -4.89
C THR A 758 -7.17 -50.56 -4.11
N ASP A 759 -7.29 -50.84 -2.82
CA ASP A 759 -8.36 -50.31 -1.98
C ASP A 759 -8.09 -48.89 -1.48
N LYS A 760 -6.81 -48.54 -1.25
CA LYS A 760 -6.42 -47.25 -0.67
C LYS A 760 -5.92 -46.22 -1.68
N SER A 761 -5.60 -46.64 -2.91
CA SER A 761 -5.01 -45.78 -3.95
C SER A 761 -5.82 -44.50 -4.17
N ILE A 762 -5.11 -43.38 -4.37
CA ILE A 762 -5.71 -42.08 -4.67
C ILE A 762 -6.43 -42.10 -6.01
N TYR A 763 -5.99 -42.98 -6.92
CA TYR A 763 -6.60 -43.15 -8.25
C TYR A 763 -7.92 -43.94 -8.22
N LYS A 764 -8.33 -44.50 -7.07
CA LYS A 764 -9.61 -45.21 -6.87
C LYS A 764 -9.90 -46.23 -7.99
N GLU A 765 -11.00 -46.06 -8.73
CA GLU A 765 -11.40 -46.97 -9.81
C GLU A 765 -10.39 -46.99 -10.98
N ASN A 766 -9.60 -45.92 -11.13
CA ASN A 766 -8.60 -45.78 -12.19
C ASN A 766 -7.29 -46.55 -11.92
N ILE A 767 -7.09 -47.13 -10.73
CA ILE A 767 -5.89 -47.95 -10.46
C ILE A 767 -5.89 -49.27 -11.25
N LYS A 768 -7.07 -49.86 -11.45
CA LYS A 768 -7.23 -51.11 -12.21
C LYS A 768 -6.87 -50.96 -13.70
N PRO A 769 -7.34 -49.92 -14.43
CA PRO A 769 -6.90 -49.69 -15.79
C PRO A 769 -5.41 -49.33 -15.89
N ILE A 770 -4.82 -48.66 -14.89
CA ILE A 770 -3.37 -48.42 -14.84
C ILE A 770 -2.60 -49.75 -14.80
N PHE A 771 -3.04 -50.72 -14.00
CA PHE A 771 -2.38 -52.04 -13.92
C PHE A 771 -2.65 -52.92 -15.14
N ASN A 772 -3.79 -52.77 -15.81
CA ASN A 772 -4.10 -53.60 -16.98
C ASN A 772 -3.40 -53.13 -18.27
N ASN A 773 -2.97 -51.87 -18.33
CA ASN A 773 -2.28 -51.31 -19.50
C ASN A 773 -0.76 -51.22 -19.22
N SER A 774 0.04 -51.94 -20.00
CA SER A 774 1.50 -51.98 -19.83
C SER A 774 2.14 -50.60 -19.88
N ASP A 775 1.66 -49.72 -20.76
CA ASP A 775 2.28 -48.42 -20.98
C ASP A 775 1.98 -47.48 -19.81
N LEU A 776 0.71 -47.41 -19.35
CA LEU A 776 0.32 -46.63 -18.17
C LEU A 776 1.04 -47.13 -16.90
N PHE A 777 1.16 -48.46 -16.75
CA PHE A 777 1.92 -49.04 -15.65
C PHE A 777 3.39 -48.61 -15.69
N THR A 778 4.02 -48.53 -16.87
CA THR A 778 5.43 -48.08 -16.95
C THR A 778 5.60 -46.63 -16.48
N HIS A 779 4.64 -45.76 -16.74
CA HIS A 779 4.68 -44.37 -16.27
C HIS A 779 4.39 -44.28 -14.76
N TYR A 780 3.43 -45.05 -14.24
CA TYR A 780 3.15 -45.14 -12.80
C TYR A 780 4.36 -45.66 -12.03
N TYR A 781 4.93 -46.77 -12.50
CA TYR A 781 6.07 -47.43 -11.87
C TYR A 781 7.31 -46.54 -11.87
N HIS A 782 7.54 -45.79 -12.96
CA HIS A 782 8.62 -44.81 -13.02
C HIS A 782 8.55 -43.79 -11.87
N ASP A 783 7.36 -43.26 -11.58
CA ASP A 783 7.19 -42.25 -10.53
C ASP A 783 7.41 -42.83 -9.14
N GLN A 784 6.89 -44.05 -8.87
CA GLN A 784 7.11 -44.72 -7.59
C GLN A 784 8.59 -45.07 -7.38
N VAL A 785 9.30 -45.45 -8.44
CA VAL A 785 10.76 -45.70 -8.40
C VAL A 785 11.53 -44.41 -8.15
N ALA A 786 11.18 -43.31 -8.83
CA ALA A 786 11.85 -42.02 -8.63
C ALA A 786 11.73 -41.52 -7.18
N LEU A 787 10.55 -41.67 -6.57
CA LEU A 787 10.34 -41.33 -5.16
C LEU A 787 11.06 -42.28 -4.21
N ALA A 788 11.20 -43.56 -4.58
CA ALA A 788 11.99 -44.52 -3.84
C ALA A 788 13.49 -44.23 -3.88
N GLN A 789 14.01 -43.75 -5.01
CA GLN A 789 15.41 -43.31 -5.12
C GLN A 789 15.70 -42.11 -4.21
N ASP A 790 14.79 -41.14 -4.14
CA ASP A 790 14.94 -40.00 -3.22
C ASP A 790 14.96 -40.44 -1.76
N GLU A 791 14.07 -41.37 -1.36
CA GLU A 791 14.08 -41.95 0.00
C GLU A 791 15.39 -42.67 0.32
N ALA A 792 15.92 -43.42 -0.67
CA ALA A 792 17.20 -44.13 -0.56
C ALA A 792 18.42 -43.19 -0.49
N LYS A 793 18.21 -41.89 -0.81
CA LYS A 793 19.23 -40.85 -1.04
C LYS A 793 20.18 -41.18 -2.19
N VAL A 794 19.62 -41.76 -3.25
CA VAL A 794 20.32 -42.15 -4.47
C VAL A 794 19.97 -41.17 -5.59
N TYR A 795 20.94 -40.41 -6.07
CA TYR A 795 20.71 -39.27 -6.94
C TYR A 795 21.48 -39.31 -8.26
N GLN A 796 22.60 -40.04 -8.32
CA GLN A 796 23.43 -40.10 -9.54
C GLN A 796 22.95 -41.17 -10.53
N LEU A 797 22.06 -42.08 -10.09
CA LEU A 797 21.50 -43.13 -10.94
C LEU A 797 20.25 -42.65 -11.70
N PRO A 798 20.21 -42.80 -13.04
CA PRO A 798 19.01 -42.48 -13.83
C PRO A 798 17.80 -43.32 -13.41
N THR A 799 16.62 -42.69 -13.29
CA THR A 799 15.35 -43.39 -13.01
C THR A 799 15.03 -44.44 -14.08
N SER A 800 15.35 -44.15 -15.34
CA SER A 800 15.18 -45.06 -16.47
C SER A 800 16.04 -46.32 -16.36
N PHE A 801 17.24 -46.20 -15.80
CA PHE A 801 18.13 -47.34 -15.53
C PHE A 801 17.52 -48.25 -14.47
N VAL A 802 17.05 -47.68 -13.36
CA VAL A 802 16.42 -48.44 -12.28
C VAL A 802 15.13 -49.10 -12.72
N GLN A 803 14.30 -48.38 -13.48
CA GLN A 803 13.10 -48.94 -14.06
C GLN A 803 13.42 -50.18 -14.90
N ARG A 804 14.41 -50.09 -15.80
CA ARG A 804 14.84 -51.25 -16.62
C ARG A 804 15.36 -52.40 -15.77
N LEU A 805 16.15 -52.13 -14.73
CA LEU A 805 16.66 -53.16 -13.84
C LEU A 805 15.52 -53.98 -13.22
N LEU A 806 14.39 -53.35 -12.89
CA LEU A 806 13.29 -54.01 -12.19
C LEU A 806 12.24 -54.62 -13.13
N THR A 807 12.05 -54.07 -14.33
CA THR A 807 10.96 -54.47 -15.25
C THR A 807 11.39 -55.33 -16.43
N PHE A 808 12.70 -55.46 -16.72
CA PHE A 808 13.17 -56.15 -17.94
C PHE A 808 12.99 -57.67 -17.92
N ASN A 809 12.83 -58.29 -16.74
CA ASN A 809 12.55 -59.72 -16.65
C ASN A 809 11.11 -60.04 -17.13
N PRO A 810 10.93 -60.72 -18.28
CA PRO A 810 9.63 -60.94 -18.90
C PRO A 810 8.76 -61.97 -18.15
N THR A 811 9.35 -62.75 -17.24
CA THR A 811 8.65 -63.78 -16.46
C THR A 811 7.86 -63.20 -15.27
N ARG A 812 8.01 -61.90 -14.99
CA ARG A 812 7.38 -61.26 -13.82
C ARG A 812 5.96 -60.79 -14.10
N SER A 813 5.05 -61.17 -13.20
CA SER A 813 3.77 -60.50 -13.04
C SER A 813 3.97 -59.08 -12.47
N ILE A 814 2.95 -58.24 -12.61
CA ILE A 814 2.90 -56.89 -12.03
C ILE A 814 3.07 -56.92 -10.50
N THR A 815 2.53 -57.97 -9.84
CA THR A 815 2.70 -58.20 -8.40
C THR A 815 4.17 -58.39 -8.03
N ASN A 816 4.92 -59.18 -8.81
CA ASN A 816 6.35 -59.41 -8.59
C ASN A 816 7.20 -58.16 -8.87
N GLN A 817 6.80 -57.33 -9.83
CA GLN A 817 7.50 -56.06 -10.11
C GLN A 817 7.31 -55.04 -8.98
N LEU A 818 6.14 -55.00 -8.33
CA LEU A 818 5.85 -54.13 -7.20
C LEU A 818 6.36 -54.69 -5.86
N GLN A 819 6.65 -55.99 -5.76
CA GLN A 819 7.16 -56.63 -4.53
C GLN A 819 8.42 -55.95 -3.97
N HIS A 820 9.37 -55.58 -4.83
CA HIS A 820 10.59 -54.86 -4.43
C HIS A 820 10.30 -53.49 -3.83
N LEU A 821 9.21 -52.84 -4.25
CA LEU A 821 8.79 -51.56 -3.71
C LEU A 821 7.91 -51.72 -2.46
N LEU A 822 7.12 -52.78 -2.33
CA LEU A 822 6.15 -52.95 -1.24
C LEU A 822 6.71 -53.70 -0.03
N ILE A 823 7.62 -54.65 -0.24
CA ILE A 823 8.10 -55.58 0.81
C ILE A 823 9.61 -55.46 0.96
N ASP A 824 10.38 -55.72 -0.10
CA ASP A 824 11.85 -55.84 -0.03
C ASP A 824 12.59 -54.52 -0.31
N HIS A 825 11.98 -53.40 0.11
CA HIS A 825 12.47 -52.04 -0.14
C HIS A 825 13.86 -51.74 0.44
N VAL A 826 14.23 -52.34 1.59
CA VAL A 826 15.55 -52.15 2.20
C VAL A 826 16.66 -52.73 1.32
N GLU A 827 16.43 -53.91 0.77
CA GLU A 827 17.38 -54.54 -0.14
C GLU A 827 17.44 -53.82 -1.48
N LEU A 828 16.29 -53.37 -1.99
CA LEU A 828 16.24 -52.49 -3.16
C LEU A 828 17.12 -51.24 -2.95
N PHE A 829 17.02 -50.58 -1.79
CA PHE A 829 17.83 -49.39 -1.50
C PHE A 829 19.33 -49.69 -1.46
N GLU A 830 19.74 -50.82 -0.90
CA GLU A 830 21.16 -51.24 -0.91
C GLU A 830 21.64 -51.61 -2.32
N ILE A 831 20.83 -52.28 -3.14
CA ILE A 831 21.15 -52.56 -4.54
C ILE A 831 21.36 -51.26 -5.31
N LEU A 832 20.47 -50.28 -5.15
CA LEU A 832 20.61 -48.97 -5.78
C LEU A 832 21.88 -48.24 -5.32
N ARG A 833 22.21 -48.29 -4.02
CA ARG A 833 23.46 -47.74 -3.50
C ARG A 833 24.69 -48.40 -4.10
N ILE A 834 24.68 -49.72 -4.30
CA ILE A 834 25.80 -50.44 -4.93
C ILE A 834 26.08 -49.90 -6.34
N PHE A 835 25.04 -49.75 -7.16
CA PHE A 835 25.18 -49.21 -8.51
C PHE A 835 25.61 -47.72 -8.49
N GLU A 836 25.11 -46.91 -7.56
CA GLU A 836 25.50 -45.50 -7.44
C GLU A 836 26.95 -45.33 -7.01
N ILE A 837 27.41 -46.10 -6.03
CA ILE A 837 28.81 -46.10 -5.60
C ILE A 837 29.71 -46.49 -6.78
N SER A 838 29.29 -47.47 -7.58
CA SER A 838 30.04 -47.95 -8.75
C SER A 838 30.15 -46.90 -9.86
N MET A 839 29.16 -45.99 -9.98
CA MET A 839 29.21 -44.88 -10.94
C MET A 839 30.33 -43.86 -10.67
N GLN A 840 30.96 -43.88 -9.50
CA GLN A 840 32.15 -43.07 -9.25
C GLN A 840 33.35 -43.48 -10.12
N LEU A 841 33.36 -44.72 -10.63
CA LEU A 841 34.44 -45.29 -11.44
C LEU A 841 34.00 -45.62 -12.88
N VAL A 842 32.68 -45.72 -13.10
CA VAL A 842 32.08 -46.22 -14.34
C VAL A 842 31.15 -45.16 -14.90
N SER A 843 31.31 -44.80 -16.19
CA SER A 843 30.39 -43.86 -16.83
C SER A 843 29.01 -44.51 -17.06
N GLU A 844 27.96 -43.70 -17.00
CA GLU A 844 26.58 -44.14 -17.24
C GLU A 844 26.43 -44.91 -18.57
N GLU A 845 27.03 -44.40 -19.65
CA GLU A 845 27.02 -45.07 -20.96
C GLU A 845 27.65 -46.46 -20.92
N THR A 846 28.70 -46.68 -20.12
CA THR A 846 29.34 -47.99 -20.00
C THR A 846 28.50 -48.99 -19.21
N LEU A 847 27.73 -48.52 -18.21
CA LEU A 847 26.74 -49.36 -17.55
C LEU A 847 25.60 -49.70 -18.52
N LEU A 848 24.97 -48.70 -19.15
CA LEU A 848 23.88 -48.93 -20.10
C LEU A 848 24.28 -49.85 -21.26
N ASN A 849 25.50 -49.72 -21.79
CA ASN A 849 26.00 -50.63 -22.83
C ASN A 849 26.18 -52.05 -22.30
N ALA A 850 26.74 -52.22 -21.08
CA ALA A 850 26.87 -53.54 -20.48
C ALA A 850 25.49 -54.22 -20.29
N PHE A 851 24.46 -53.47 -19.90
CA PHE A 851 23.09 -53.98 -19.76
C PHE A 851 22.43 -54.31 -21.11
N ASN A 852 22.60 -53.47 -22.13
CA ASN A 852 22.06 -53.72 -23.46
C ASN A 852 22.71 -54.95 -24.11
N GLU A 853 24.01 -55.17 -23.88
CA GLU A 853 24.73 -56.37 -24.32
C GLU A 853 24.32 -57.64 -23.56
N GLN A 854 23.68 -57.51 -22.39
CA GLN A 854 23.25 -58.63 -21.54
C GLN A 854 21.79 -59.06 -21.75
N SER A 855 21.09 -58.54 -22.78
CA SER A 855 19.66 -58.82 -23.01
C SER A 855 19.33 -60.31 -22.89
N ILE A 856 18.24 -60.64 -22.19
CA ILE A 856 17.71 -62.00 -22.05
C ILE A 856 17.52 -62.58 -23.45
N GLN A 857 18.33 -63.58 -23.80
CA GLN A 857 18.21 -64.27 -25.08
C GLN A 857 17.25 -65.46 -24.91
N ASN A 858 16.28 -65.60 -25.82
CA ASN A 858 15.39 -66.76 -25.80
C ASN A 858 16.10 -67.93 -26.47
N TYR A 859 16.23 -69.05 -25.76
CA TYR A 859 16.74 -70.27 -26.35
C TYR A 859 15.64 -70.93 -27.19
N THR A 860 15.94 -71.14 -28.47
CA THR A 860 15.17 -72.05 -29.32
C THR A 860 16.11 -73.18 -29.71
N SER A 861 15.62 -74.43 -29.68
CA SER A 861 16.39 -75.68 -29.79
C SER A 861 17.28 -75.85 -31.04
N ASP A 862 17.29 -74.87 -31.94
CA ASP A 862 18.09 -74.82 -33.18
C ASP A 862 19.27 -73.82 -33.15
N GLN A 863 19.53 -73.09 -32.04
CA GLN A 863 20.58 -72.06 -31.99
C GLN A 863 21.58 -72.24 -30.84
N SER A 864 22.88 -72.31 -31.16
CA SER A 864 23.96 -72.21 -30.17
C SER A 864 24.14 -70.75 -29.75
N ILE A 865 23.96 -70.46 -28.46
CA ILE A 865 24.15 -69.11 -27.91
C ILE A 865 25.60 -68.96 -27.44
N ILE A 866 26.28 -67.94 -27.97
CA ILE A 866 27.64 -67.59 -27.57
C ILE A 866 27.54 -66.51 -26.49
N GLY A 867 28.05 -66.81 -25.29
CA GLY A 867 28.17 -65.82 -24.23
C GLY A 867 29.16 -64.73 -24.63
N HIS A 868 28.86 -63.48 -24.29
CA HIS A 868 29.73 -62.36 -24.64
C HIS A 868 31.12 -62.49 -23.99
N ASN A 869 32.14 -61.91 -24.64
CA ASN A 869 33.55 -62.12 -24.24
C ASN A 869 33.91 -61.62 -22.82
N ILE A 870 33.07 -60.77 -22.22
CA ILE A 870 33.40 -60.03 -20.98
C ILE A 870 32.35 -60.23 -19.87
N PHE A 871 31.08 -60.51 -20.19
CA PHE A 871 29.97 -60.57 -19.23
C PHE A 871 29.26 -61.92 -19.25
N TYR A 872 28.63 -62.29 -18.13
CA TYR A 872 27.68 -63.39 -18.05
C TYR A 872 26.42 -63.05 -18.84
N THR A 873 25.93 -64.01 -19.63
CA THR A 873 24.72 -63.86 -20.44
C THR A 873 23.60 -64.72 -19.86
N LEU A 874 22.46 -64.08 -19.54
CA LEU A 874 21.27 -64.76 -19.05
C LEU A 874 20.41 -65.21 -20.24
N VAL A 875 20.05 -66.49 -20.27
CA VAL A 875 19.25 -67.10 -21.32
C VAL A 875 17.95 -67.64 -20.72
N LEU A 876 16.81 -67.32 -21.33
CA LEU A 876 15.51 -67.84 -20.93
C LEU A 876 15.19 -69.08 -21.78
N ILE A 877 14.87 -70.18 -21.10
CA ILE A 877 14.40 -71.42 -21.74
C ILE A 877 12.86 -71.39 -21.72
N GLU A 878 12.24 -71.09 -22.85
CA GLU A 878 10.78 -70.85 -22.96
C GLU A 878 9.95 -72.08 -22.52
N GLU A 879 10.43 -73.31 -22.74
CA GLU A 879 9.68 -74.53 -22.46
C GLU A 879 9.60 -74.89 -20.95
N SER A 880 10.59 -74.50 -20.17
CA SER A 880 10.70 -74.82 -18.73
C SER A 880 10.56 -73.61 -17.82
N ASN A 881 10.50 -72.40 -18.40
CA ASN A 881 10.51 -71.12 -17.69
C ASN A 881 11.68 -71.02 -16.68
N SER A 882 12.79 -71.68 -17.02
CA SER A 882 14.03 -71.71 -16.25
C SER A 882 15.10 -70.87 -16.93
N PHE A 883 16.07 -70.40 -16.14
CA PHE A 883 17.15 -69.56 -16.64
C PHE A 883 18.44 -70.36 -16.73
N ALA A 884 19.21 -70.12 -17.78
CA ALA A 884 20.59 -70.57 -17.91
C ALA A 884 21.54 -69.36 -17.87
N LEU A 885 22.68 -69.50 -17.18
CA LEU A 885 23.68 -68.44 -17.04
C LEU A 885 24.98 -68.85 -17.74
N ILE A 886 25.23 -68.30 -18.92
CA ILE A 886 26.42 -68.61 -19.70
C ILE A 886 27.60 -67.78 -19.18
N PRO A 887 28.71 -68.41 -18.75
CA PRO A 887 29.90 -67.68 -18.34
C PRO A 887 30.62 -67.01 -19.52
N PRO A 888 31.42 -65.96 -19.28
CA PRO A 888 32.10 -65.23 -20.35
C PRO A 888 33.03 -66.15 -21.17
N ASN A 889 32.97 -66.04 -22.50
CA ASN A 889 33.67 -66.88 -23.48
C ASN A 889 33.23 -68.36 -23.55
N ALA A 890 32.08 -68.72 -22.98
CA ALA A 890 31.48 -70.05 -23.15
C ALA A 890 30.35 -70.06 -24.18
N THR A 891 30.15 -71.21 -24.82
CA THR A 891 29.06 -71.43 -25.78
C THR A 891 28.13 -72.49 -25.22
N MET A 892 26.83 -72.19 -25.15
CA MET A 892 25.82 -73.15 -24.77
C MET A 892 25.32 -73.89 -26.00
N ALA A 893 25.42 -75.22 -25.98
CA ALA A 893 24.93 -76.08 -27.05
C ALA A 893 23.69 -76.89 -26.63
N ASN A 894 23.51 -77.15 -25.33
CA ASN A 894 22.38 -77.91 -24.76
C ASN A 894 21.69 -77.14 -23.62
N GLU A 895 20.40 -77.39 -23.41
CA GLU A 895 19.55 -76.71 -22.40
C GLU A 895 20.01 -76.94 -20.95
N ASP A 896 20.60 -78.10 -20.64
CA ASP A 896 20.96 -78.48 -19.26
C ASP A 896 22.39 -78.04 -18.82
N GLU A 897 23.19 -77.45 -19.72
CA GLU A 897 24.63 -77.22 -19.46
C GLU A 897 24.93 -76.09 -18.46
N PHE A 898 24.01 -75.14 -18.29
CA PHE A 898 24.24 -73.93 -17.48
C PHE A 898 23.03 -73.51 -16.64
N THR A 899 22.25 -74.46 -16.12
CA THR A 899 21.07 -74.17 -15.28
C THR A 899 21.42 -73.24 -14.11
N PHE A 900 20.71 -72.11 -14.00
CA PHE A 900 20.93 -71.10 -12.97
C PHE A 900 19.86 -71.18 -11.89
N GLU A 901 20.23 -71.75 -10.74
CA GLU A 901 19.37 -71.85 -9.56
C GLU A 901 19.49 -70.58 -8.70
N CYS A 902 18.64 -69.59 -8.95
CA CYS A 902 18.59 -68.35 -8.17
C CYS A 902 17.41 -68.37 -7.20
N ASN A 903 17.66 -68.02 -5.92
CA ASN A 903 16.61 -67.89 -4.90
C ASN A 903 15.80 -66.58 -5.01
N ALA A 904 16.34 -65.59 -5.72
CA ALA A 904 15.79 -64.25 -5.88
C ALA A 904 15.52 -63.94 -7.37
N ASP A 905 15.79 -62.73 -7.85
CA ASP A 905 15.66 -62.40 -9.28
C ASP A 905 16.92 -62.76 -10.08
N PRO A 906 16.81 -63.69 -11.04
CA PRO A 906 17.94 -64.07 -11.88
C PRO A 906 18.55 -62.89 -12.65
N TRP A 907 17.72 -61.91 -13.04
CA TRP A 907 18.17 -60.73 -13.79
C TRP A 907 18.99 -59.78 -12.91
N ILE A 908 18.49 -59.44 -11.71
CA ILE A 908 19.18 -58.51 -10.80
C ILE A 908 20.48 -59.15 -10.29
N GLU A 909 20.45 -60.45 -9.97
CA GLU A 909 21.65 -61.15 -9.52
C GLU A 909 22.73 -61.21 -10.61
N THR A 910 22.35 -61.52 -11.85
CA THR A 910 23.27 -61.50 -12.99
C THR A 910 23.88 -60.11 -13.21
N ASN A 911 23.08 -59.05 -13.05
CA ASN A 911 23.57 -57.68 -13.16
C ASN A 911 24.57 -57.31 -12.04
N LEU A 912 24.36 -57.79 -10.82
CA LEU A 912 25.33 -57.64 -9.72
C LEU A 912 26.62 -58.41 -10.01
N MET A 913 26.53 -59.63 -10.56
CA MET A 913 27.70 -60.41 -10.98
C MET A 913 28.49 -59.70 -12.09
N ASN A 914 27.79 -59.16 -13.09
CA ASN A 914 28.40 -58.42 -14.20
C ASN A 914 28.97 -57.07 -13.78
N LEU A 915 28.39 -56.42 -12.77
CA LEU A 915 28.97 -55.22 -12.16
C LEU A 915 30.35 -55.53 -11.56
N ILE A 916 30.51 -56.67 -10.88
CA ILE A 916 31.79 -57.10 -10.32
C ILE A 916 32.82 -57.37 -11.44
N GLU A 917 32.41 -58.04 -12.54
CA GLU A 917 33.29 -58.23 -13.72
C GLU A 917 33.74 -56.89 -14.32
N LEU A 918 32.79 -55.95 -14.43
CA LEU A 918 33.03 -54.64 -14.98
C LEU A 918 34.03 -53.86 -14.12
N LEU A 919 33.85 -53.84 -12.80
CA LEU A 919 34.76 -53.17 -11.87
C LEU A 919 36.19 -53.75 -11.93
N VAL A 920 36.36 -55.06 -12.17
CA VAL A 920 37.67 -55.74 -12.29
C VAL A 920 38.27 -55.63 -13.70
N SER A 921 37.51 -55.18 -14.69
CA SER A 921 37.96 -55.13 -16.07
C SER A 921 39.16 -54.20 -16.26
N SER A 922 40.09 -54.59 -17.14
CA SER A 922 41.28 -53.81 -17.48
C SER A 922 40.96 -52.42 -18.04
N LYS A 923 39.77 -52.27 -18.65
CA LYS A 923 39.27 -51.02 -19.22
C LYS A 923 38.92 -49.97 -18.16
N ILE A 924 38.48 -50.40 -16.98
CA ILE A 924 38.17 -49.49 -15.86
C ILE A 924 39.41 -49.22 -15.04
N ILE A 925 40.21 -50.26 -14.75
CA ILE A 925 41.49 -50.13 -14.03
C ILE A 925 42.45 -49.15 -14.73
N SER A 926 42.48 -49.15 -16.07
CA SER A 926 43.33 -48.22 -16.86
C SER A 926 42.84 -46.77 -16.90
N ARG A 927 41.61 -46.48 -16.48
CA ARG A 927 41.01 -45.13 -16.47
C ARG A 927 41.08 -44.44 -15.11
N ILE A 928 41.67 -45.09 -14.11
CA ILE A 928 41.66 -44.61 -12.74
C ILE A 928 42.94 -43.82 -12.45
N ASP A 929 42.76 -42.53 -12.16
CA ASP A 929 43.86 -41.61 -11.83
C ASP A 929 44.10 -41.49 -10.30
N ASN A 930 43.14 -41.92 -9.47
CA ASN A 930 43.21 -41.83 -8.01
C ASN A 930 42.96 -43.18 -7.32
N ILE A 931 44.01 -43.75 -6.72
CA ILE A 931 43.98 -45.04 -6.02
C ILE A 931 43.15 -44.99 -4.73
N GLU A 932 43.08 -43.85 -4.05
CA GLU A 932 42.30 -43.70 -2.81
C GLU A 932 40.79 -43.78 -3.09
N GLN A 933 40.33 -43.14 -4.17
CA GLN A 933 38.95 -43.21 -4.64
C GLN A 933 38.56 -44.65 -5.02
N LEU A 934 39.47 -45.39 -5.65
CA LEU A 934 39.30 -46.80 -5.99
C LEU A 934 39.10 -47.68 -4.74
N ILE A 935 39.98 -47.54 -3.75
CA ILE A 935 39.93 -48.28 -2.49
C ILE A 935 38.61 -48.02 -1.77
N ASN A 936 38.21 -46.75 -1.67
CA ASN A 936 36.97 -46.37 -0.99
C ASN A 936 35.72 -46.91 -1.70
N CYS A 937 35.67 -46.84 -3.03
CA CYS A 937 34.57 -47.39 -3.81
C CYS A 937 34.47 -48.91 -3.63
N TYR A 938 35.58 -49.65 -3.84
CA TYR A 938 35.58 -51.11 -3.73
C TYR A 938 35.23 -51.61 -2.32
N ASN A 939 35.74 -50.96 -1.26
CA ASN A 939 35.39 -51.32 0.12
C ASN A 939 33.89 -51.15 0.40
N ARG A 940 33.30 -50.05 -0.07
CA ARG A 940 31.86 -49.78 0.11
C ARG A 940 31.00 -50.78 -0.69
N VAL A 941 31.37 -51.08 -1.93
CA VAL A 941 30.67 -52.09 -2.76
C VAL A 941 30.71 -53.47 -2.08
N ILE A 942 31.85 -53.90 -1.54
CA ILE A 942 31.96 -55.17 -0.81
C ILE A 942 31.06 -55.18 0.43
N GLN A 943 31.08 -54.11 1.23
CA GLN A 943 30.26 -54.02 2.44
C GLN A 943 28.77 -54.08 2.11
N SER A 944 28.31 -53.37 1.09
CA SER A 944 26.91 -53.40 0.67
C SER A 944 26.49 -54.75 0.06
N ILE A 945 27.33 -55.39 -0.76
CA ILE A 945 27.01 -56.72 -1.31
C ILE A 945 26.90 -57.78 -0.19
N LEU A 946 27.78 -57.73 0.81
CA LEU A 946 27.72 -58.64 1.96
C LEU A 946 26.51 -58.41 2.88
N SER A 947 25.79 -57.30 2.70
CA SER A 947 24.61 -56.95 3.50
C SER A 947 23.27 -57.41 2.88
N LEU A 948 23.29 -57.94 1.65
CA LEU A 948 22.11 -58.48 0.97
C LEU A 948 21.73 -59.85 1.59
N ASN A 949 20.46 -60.04 1.96
CA ASN A 949 20.00 -61.29 2.59
C ASN A 949 19.34 -62.24 1.58
N THR A 950 18.61 -61.71 0.60
CA THR A 950 17.91 -62.52 -0.43
C THR A 950 18.79 -62.84 -1.64
N TYR A 951 19.63 -61.90 -2.08
CA TYR A 951 20.52 -62.06 -3.22
C TYR A 951 21.87 -62.62 -2.80
N THR A 952 22.05 -63.93 -2.95
CA THR A 952 23.30 -64.63 -2.65
C THR A 952 24.22 -64.61 -3.86
N VAL A 953 24.74 -63.44 -4.27
CA VAL A 953 25.59 -63.28 -5.48
C VAL A 953 26.51 -64.50 -5.70
N ASP A 954 26.12 -65.40 -6.59
CA ASP A 954 26.73 -66.75 -6.68
C ASP A 954 28.15 -66.76 -7.29
N ASN A 955 28.69 -65.59 -7.64
CA ASN A 955 30.07 -65.40 -8.09
C ASN A 955 31.09 -65.29 -6.92
N LEU A 956 31.03 -66.22 -5.96
CA LEU A 956 31.81 -66.17 -4.71
C LEU A 956 33.33 -66.18 -4.95
N GLU A 957 33.83 -66.86 -5.98
CA GLU A 957 35.27 -66.96 -6.25
C GLU A 957 35.89 -65.62 -6.68
N LYS A 958 35.21 -64.89 -7.57
CA LYS A 958 35.69 -63.57 -8.00
C LYS A 958 35.39 -62.50 -6.98
N LEU A 959 34.32 -62.61 -6.19
CA LEU A 959 34.09 -61.70 -5.06
C LEU A 959 35.18 -61.86 -3.98
N ARG A 960 35.64 -63.09 -3.70
CA ARG A 960 36.82 -63.34 -2.85
C ARG A 960 38.10 -62.77 -3.46
N SER A 961 38.27 -62.93 -4.78
CA SER A 961 39.41 -62.37 -5.50
C SER A 961 39.40 -60.84 -5.47
N PHE A 962 38.24 -60.22 -5.66
CA PHE A 962 38.00 -58.78 -5.55
C PHE A 962 38.30 -58.26 -4.14
N ALA A 963 37.79 -58.94 -3.11
CA ALA A 963 38.12 -58.60 -1.71
C ALA A 963 39.61 -58.77 -1.40
N SER A 964 40.27 -59.79 -1.95
CA SER A 964 41.71 -59.98 -1.80
C SER A 964 42.53 -58.89 -2.51
N LEU A 965 42.07 -58.44 -3.68
CA LEU A 965 42.67 -57.35 -4.45
C LEU A 965 42.57 -56.04 -3.66
N VAL A 966 41.41 -55.73 -3.08
CA VAL A 966 41.23 -54.57 -2.18
C VAL A 966 42.17 -54.63 -0.99
N ARG A 967 42.31 -55.81 -0.34
CA ARG A 967 43.26 -56.01 0.78
C ARG A 967 44.72 -55.83 0.36
N CYS A 968 45.08 -56.23 -0.86
CA CYS A 968 46.44 -56.04 -1.38
C CYS A 968 46.71 -54.57 -1.70
N ILE A 969 45.77 -53.88 -2.37
CA ILE A 969 45.92 -52.46 -2.73
C ILE A 969 45.97 -51.59 -1.47
N THR A 970 45.11 -51.84 -0.47
CA THR A 970 45.15 -51.15 0.84
C THR A 970 46.43 -51.40 1.62
N ALA A 971 47.04 -52.58 1.50
CA ALA A 971 48.33 -52.86 2.14
C ALA A 971 49.52 -52.20 1.42
N LEU A 972 49.41 -51.98 0.10
CA LEU A 972 50.43 -51.33 -0.72
C LEU A 972 50.38 -49.81 -0.64
N PHE A 973 49.20 -49.24 -0.42
CA PHE A 973 48.95 -47.80 -0.30
C PHE A 973 48.21 -47.50 1.01
N PRO A 974 48.90 -47.47 2.17
CA PRO A 974 48.31 -47.02 3.43
C PRO A 974 47.88 -45.55 3.32
N ALA A 975 46.83 -45.16 4.05
CA ALA A 975 46.13 -43.87 3.93
C ALA A 975 46.92 -42.63 4.40
N GLU A 976 48.26 -42.67 4.41
CA GLU A 976 49.15 -41.53 4.71
C GLU A 976 49.75 -40.90 3.44
#